data_AF-A0A6I7XZY2-F1
#
_entry.id   AF-A0A6I7XZY2-F1
#
_cell.length_a   1.000
_cell.length_b   1.000
_cell.length_c   1.000
_cell.angle_alpha   90.00
_cell.angle_beta   90.00
_cell.angle_gamma   90.00
#
_symmetry.space_group_name_H-M   'P 1'
#
loop_
_entity.id
_entity.type
_entity.pdbx_description
1 polymer ?
#
loop_
_entity_poly.entity_id
_entity_poly.type
_entity_poly.pdbx_seq_one_letter_code
_entity_poly.pdbx_strand_id
1 'polypeptide(L)'
;MNRYTKIIVAMFLVIFTFVSTLQPLAVQATTKLADGEYSIGFKVLKDTSDEESMMNQYSVSPGTLKVKDGKKKVSFTLTNSSWITKFETEKAGKLVATNVISEDKEKDTRVVEFDVEDVEKVLNAKVKVDIDFLNYHHEYDVRIAFDQNSITPIHVEQPNEKEDPANKPDPNEKLDPSQKPDQKPDSDQQPNSNTIKDGEYSIPFKVLKDQTDEESKMNTYMVNPGVLKVENGKKKAVVTLTDNASIKNFQTEKDGSFVDAKVVSEDKKKNTRVVEFEVDNLSKKINTKVFIEVASRNYKQTHELQLQFDQEKLEPIKNEEKQPDGDKKPEVEKPDAETIKDGEYRINFKALKDQTEEISMMNTYTKSPGVLKVKKGKKYVSFTLTNSAWIRKFEFEKNGSFVDASVLSEDKKADTRVVEVEVNDLSKKLNAKVKVDIDSMNYHHFYDIQFAFDKDSIKPLDNQGGNDNQGGNNNQDYNKTIDPNALKDGEYSIGFKVLKDQTEEISMMNTYTKNPGVLKVKDGKKYVSFTLTNSAWITKFEFEKNGAFVDAKVLGTNKEQDTRVVEVEVADLSKKLNAKVKVDIDSMNYHHFYDIQFAFDKGSIKSLGNQGGSNTQDDNNNQGGSNTQDGNNNQGGSNNQDGTNNLNENLTVDPKNLKNGQYDIAFNVLKDKTEEISMMNQYVVSPARLTVKDGKKYIAMTLKNSEWITKFQTEKNGGFADAKVVSEDKATNTRVVEFEANDLFAKLNAKVKVDIDSMNYHHFYDVQIQFDTTKIGAVGTVKEEPKNEPKNPVITPKVDNVKTIATPDFNRNADGKKKNEATNNDVKKEKNSKTADTAQLGLYMVLLLGSLALLVRKYRAGRL
;
A
#
# COMPACT_ATOMS: atom_id res chain seq x y z
N MET A 1 71.42 -18.15 54.65
CA MET A 1 70.20 -18.18 53.80
C MET A 1 70.16 -19.49 53.04
N ASN A 2 69.01 -20.17 53.03
CA ASN A 2 68.87 -21.51 52.45
C ASN A 2 68.70 -21.44 50.93
N ARG A 3 68.76 -22.60 50.24
CA ARG A 3 68.57 -22.67 48.77
C ARG A 3 67.23 -22.07 48.32
N TYR A 4 66.17 -22.24 49.10
CA TYR A 4 64.87 -21.57 48.89
C TYR A 4 64.95 -20.04 48.94
N THR A 5 65.78 -19.46 49.81
CA THR A 5 65.90 -18.00 49.92
C THR A 5 66.63 -17.38 48.71
N LYS A 6 67.44 -18.17 47.97
CA LYS A 6 68.00 -17.70 46.68
C LYS A 6 66.98 -17.71 45.55
N ILE A 7 66.05 -18.68 45.53
CA ILE A 7 64.97 -18.75 44.53
C ILE A 7 63.98 -17.61 44.72
N ILE A 8 63.58 -17.31 45.96
CA ILE A 8 62.67 -16.20 46.27
C ILE A 8 63.29 -14.84 45.88
N VAL A 9 64.57 -14.60 46.19
CA VAL A 9 65.26 -13.36 45.79
C VAL A 9 65.42 -13.25 44.27
N ALA A 10 65.60 -14.37 43.55
CA ALA A 10 65.62 -14.37 42.09
C ALA A 10 64.24 -14.03 41.47
N MET A 11 63.14 -14.56 42.01
CA MET A 11 61.79 -14.21 41.54
C MET A 11 61.45 -12.73 41.77
N PHE A 12 61.88 -12.15 42.90
CA PHE A 12 61.65 -10.72 43.17
C PHE A 12 62.44 -9.78 42.26
N LEU A 13 63.55 -10.22 41.66
CA LEU A 13 64.36 -9.40 40.74
C LEU A 13 63.87 -9.42 39.29
N VAL A 14 63.10 -10.43 38.87
CA VAL A 14 62.49 -10.49 37.52
C VAL A 14 61.18 -9.72 37.44
N ILE A 15 60.48 -9.54 38.57
CA ILE A 15 59.25 -8.72 38.64
C ILE A 15 59.58 -7.21 38.64
N PHE A 16 60.79 -6.82 39.05
CA PHE A 16 61.17 -5.40 39.17
C PHE A 16 61.72 -4.75 37.88
N THR A 17 61.78 -5.47 36.76
CA THR A 17 62.11 -4.91 35.43
C THR A 17 60.90 -4.65 34.55
N PHE A 18 59.67 -4.71 35.10
CA PHE A 18 58.43 -4.40 34.39
C PHE A 18 57.58 -3.30 35.08
N VAL A 19 58.18 -2.48 35.94
CA VAL A 19 57.52 -1.37 36.66
C VAL A 19 58.19 -0.03 36.34
N SER A 20 58.23 0.34 35.06
CA SER A 20 58.73 1.65 34.59
C SER A 20 57.96 2.26 33.42
N THR A 21 56.89 1.62 32.93
CA THR A 21 56.03 2.11 31.84
C THR A 21 54.54 2.20 32.21
N LEU A 22 54.22 2.17 33.51
CA LEU A 22 52.91 2.58 34.03
C LEU A 22 52.80 4.11 33.95
N GLN A 23 52.59 4.62 32.73
CA GLN A 23 52.01 5.95 32.54
C GLN A 23 50.63 5.97 33.22
N PRO A 24 50.21 7.08 33.84
CA PRO A 24 48.82 7.24 34.26
C PRO A 24 47.91 7.10 33.04
N LEU A 25 46.66 6.67 33.25
CA LEU A 25 45.69 6.56 32.15
C LEU A 25 45.62 7.90 31.41
N ALA A 26 46.03 7.89 30.15
CA ALA A 26 45.52 8.84 29.19
C ALA A 26 44.03 8.53 29.04
N VAL A 27 43.21 9.21 29.85
CA VAL A 27 41.80 9.44 29.54
C VAL A 27 41.78 9.88 28.09
N GLN A 28 41.07 9.14 27.23
CA GLN A 28 40.96 9.51 25.82
C GLN A 28 40.46 10.95 25.78
N ALA A 29 41.33 11.86 25.32
CA ALA A 29 40.98 13.25 25.20
C ALA A 29 39.84 13.31 24.18
N THR A 30 38.62 13.60 24.65
CA THR A 30 37.46 13.74 23.77
C THR A 30 37.86 14.74 22.69
N THR A 31 37.76 14.34 21.43
CA THR A 31 38.24 15.12 20.28
C THR A 31 37.33 16.31 20.11
N LYS A 32 37.60 17.34 20.91
CA LYS A 32 36.76 18.50 21.10
C LYS A 32 36.72 19.26 19.78
N LEU A 33 35.58 19.20 19.11
CA LEU A 33 35.29 19.95 17.89
C LEU A 33 35.75 21.40 18.06
N ALA A 34 36.47 21.90 17.06
CA ALA A 34 36.90 23.29 17.01
C ALA A 34 35.69 24.20 16.81
N ASP A 35 35.84 25.47 17.19
CA ASP A 35 34.81 26.48 16.93
C ASP A 35 34.61 26.65 15.42
N GLY A 36 33.34 26.63 14.98
CA GLY A 36 32.97 26.58 13.57
C GLY A 36 31.53 26.13 13.35
N GLU A 37 31.11 26.06 12.08
CA GLU A 37 29.83 25.49 11.67
C GLU A 37 30.04 24.20 10.89
N TYR A 38 29.20 23.20 11.16
CA TYR A 38 29.31 21.84 10.65
C TYR A 38 27.91 21.35 10.22
N SER A 39 27.85 20.49 9.23
CA SER A 39 26.67 19.67 8.97
C SER A 39 26.64 18.50 9.97
N ILE A 40 25.46 18.11 10.46
CA ILE A 40 25.28 16.94 11.31
C ILE A 40 23.99 16.18 10.94
N GLY A 41 24.14 14.92 10.55
CA GLY A 41 23.05 13.98 10.41
C GLY A 41 22.43 13.64 11.76
N PHE A 42 21.11 13.51 11.78
CA PHE A 42 20.36 13.08 12.94
C PHE A 42 19.14 12.24 12.54
N LYS A 43 18.59 11.53 13.52
CA LYS A 43 17.28 10.85 13.45
C LYS A 43 16.44 11.24 14.66
N VAL A 44 15.13 11.43 14.44
CA VAL A 44 14.16 11.55 15.53
C VAL A 44 13.59 10.17 15.85
N LEU A 45 13.76 9.72 17.08
CA LEU A 45 13.41 8.41 17.61
C LEU A 45 12.17 8.49 18.53
N LYS A 46 11.59 7.34 18.84
CA LYS A 46 10.47 7.21 19.79
C LYS A 46 10.95 7.42 21.25
N ASP A 47 10.04 7.82 22.12
CA ASP A 47 10.26 8.00 23.56
C ASP A 47 11.00 6.81 24.21
N THR A 48 10.46 5.60 24.07
CA THR A 48 10.94 4.40 24.78
C THR A 48 11.72 3.38 23.96
N SER A 49 11.89 3.59 22.65
CA SER A 49 12.67 2.70 21.77
C SER A 49 13.48 3.46 20.73
N ASP A 50 14.66 2.94 20.35
CA ASP A 50 15.56 3.57 19.37
C ASP A 50 15.10 3.39 17.91
N GLU A 51 13.81 3.12 17.71
CA GLU A 51 13.14 3.14 16.40
C GLU A 51 12.84 4.58 15.99
N GLU A 52 12.79 4.85 14.69
CA GLU A 52 12.40 6.16 14.17
C GLU A 52 10.96 6.52 14.55
N SER A 53 10.77 7.77 14.97
CA SER A 53 9.46 8.38 15.22
C SER A 53 8.85 8.88 13.91
N MET A 54 7.52 8.98 13.85
CA MET A 54 6.84 9.71 12.77
C MET A 54 7.37 11.14 12.62
N MET A 55 7.83 11.75 13.71
CA MET A 55 8.46 13.08 13.73
C MET A 55 9.74 13.16 12.86
N ASN A 56 10.40 12.03 12.56
CA ASN A 56 11.53 11.97 11.64
C ASN A 56 11.13 12.36 10.20
N GLN A 57 9.88 12.06 9.80
CA GLN A 57 9.36 12.43 8.47
C GLN A 57 9.09 13.93 8.32
N TYR A 58 8.94 14.65 9.45
CA TYR A 58 8.71 16.09 9.51
C TYR A 58 9.97 16.89 9.86
N SER A 59 11.14 16.25 9.88
CA SER A 59 12.42 16.85 10.26
C SER A 59 13.45 16.64 9.15
N VAL A 60 14.01 17.72 8.61
CA VAL A 60 15.00 17.64 7.52
C VAL A 60 16.39 17.41 8.09
N SER A 61 17.02 16.31 7.68
CA SER A 61 18.37 15.87 8.06
C SER A 61 19.27 15.87 6.81
N PRO A 62 20.54 16.30 6.89
CA PRO A 62 21.25 16.78 8.07
C PRO A 62 20.84 18.20 8.51
N GLY A 63 21.10 18.52 9.78
CA GLY A 63 21.02 19.87 10.33
C GLY A 63 22.39 20.56 10.41
N THR A 64 22.42 21.76 10.98
CA THR A 64 23.66 22.51 11.24
C THR A 64 24.04 22.41 12.72
N LEU A 65 25.24 21.91 13.02
CA LEU A 65 25.90 22.02 14.31
C LEU A 65 26.80 23.27 14.32
N LYS A 66 26.54 24.20 15.24
CA LYS A 66 27.41 25.35 15.52
C LYS A 66 28.17 25.11 16.83
N VAL A 67 29.49 25.20 16.77
CA VAL A 67 30.38 25.08 17.94
C VAL A 67 31.02 26.44 18.22
N LYS A 68 30.88 26.95 19.44
CA LYS A 68 31.53 28.19 19.88
C LYS A 68 31.86 28.20 21.36
N ASP A 69 33.09 28.56 21.72
CA ASP A 69 33.66 28.43 23.06
C ASP A 69 33.49 27.01 23.64
N GLY A 70 33.43 26.00 22.76
CA GLY A 70 33.07 24.62 23.11
C GLY A 70 31.60 24.36 23.51
N LYS A 71 30.71 25.35 23.42
CA LYS A 71 29.25 25.16 23.49
C LYS A 71 28.74 24.70 22.12
N LYS A 72 27.75 23.80 22.11
CA LYS A 72 27.14 23.28 20.87
C LYS A 72 25.70 23.79 20.76
N LYS A 73 25.32 24.20 19.56
CA LYS A 73 23.93 24.41 19.14
C LYS A 73 23.65 23.57 17.92
N VAL A 74 22.45 23.02 17.82
CA VAL A 74 21.97 22.37 16.60
C VAL A 74 20.74 23.10 16.09
N SER A 75 20.66 23.25 14.77
CA SER A 75 19.46 23.70 14.08
C SER A 75 19.10 22.79 12.90
N PHE A 76 17.80 22.65 12.62
CA PHE A 76 17.29 21.93 11.46
C PHE A 76 15.91 22.42 11.05
N THR A 77 15.48 22.07 9.84
CA THR A 77 14.18 22.46 9.29
C THR A 77 13.09 21.47 9.72
N LEU A 78 11.99 21.98 10.26
CA LEU A 78 10.72 21.28 10.41
C LEU A 78 9.81 21.56 9.21
N THR A 79 9.15 20.53 8.69
CA THR A 79 8.09 20.65 7.66
C THR A 79 6.71 20.48 8.28
N ASN A 80 5.67 20.97 7.61
CA ASN A 80 4.32 21.07 8.17
C ASN A 80 4.31 21.92 9.45
N SER A 81 5.02 23.06 9.40
CA SER A 81 5.23 23.97 10.53
C SER A 81 3.90 24.37 11.21
N SER A 82 2.86 24.59 10.42
CA SER A 82 1.50 24.93 10.87
C SER A 82 0.87 23.88 11.78
N TRP A 83 1.16 22.59 11.58
CA TRP A 83 0.64 21.50 12.42
C TRP A 83 1.44 21.36 13.71
N ILE A 84 2.74 21.64 13.66
CA ILE A 84 3.67 21.47 14.79
C ILE A 84 3.65 22.73 15.66
N THR A 85 2.61 22.92 16.47
CA THR A 85 2.41 24.14 17.28
C THR A 85 3.42 24.32 18.41
N LYS A 86 4.07 23.24 18.87
CA LYS A 86 5.11 23.28 19.90
C LYS A 86 6.23 22.30 19.59
N PHE A 87 7.48 22.74 19.77
CA PHE A 87 8.65 21.86 19.76
C PHE A 87 9.59 22.28 20.89
N GLU A 88 9.94 21.33 21.76
CA GLU A 88 10.75 21.54 22.96
C GLU A 88 11.84 20.48 23.04
N THR A 89 13.03 20.87 23.48
CA THR A 89 14.19 19.97 23.65
C THR A 89 14.69 20.04 25.08
N GLU A 90 15.27 18.95 25.58
CA GLU A 90 15.85 18.90 26.91
C GLU A 90 17.09 19.80 27.03
N LYS A 91 17.18 20.53 28.14
CA LYS A 91 18.33 21.34 28.54
C LYS A 91 18.46 21.32 30.05
N ALA A 92 19.58 20.84 30.57
CA ALA A 92 19.83 20.66 32.01
C ALA A 92 18.68 19.98 32.78
N GLY A 93 18.14 18.87 32.25
CA GLY A 93 17.09 18.08 32.91
C GLY A 93 15.66 18.60 32.76
N LYS A 94 15.39 19.52 31.82
CA LYS A 94 14.07 20.12 31.58
C LYS A 94 13.81 20.35 30.09
N LEU A 95 12.59 20.08 29.63
CA LEU A 95 12.13 20.51 28.31
C LEU A 95 12.02 22.04 28.24
N VAL A 96 12.54 22.62 27.16
CA VAL A 96 12.51 24.05 26.86
C VAL A 96 12.17 24.24 25.39
N ALA A 97 11.25 25.17 25.07
CA ALA A 97 10.89 25.50 23.69
C ALA A 97 12.11 25.92 22.85
N THR A 98 12.21 25.35 21.66
CA THR A 98 13.29 25.67 20.71
C THR A 98 13.12 27.09 20.15
N ASN A 99 14.22 27.78 19.89
CA ASN A 99 14.18 29.06 19.19
C ASN A 99 13.84 28.84 17.70
N VAL A 100 13.14 29.78 17.06
CA VAL A 100 12.92 29.75 15.59
C VAL A 100 13.83 30.79 14.96
N ILE A 101 14.69 30.36 14.04
CA ILE A 101 15.68 31.24 13.37
C ILE A 101 15.31 31.56 11.92
N SER A 102 14.35 30.84 11.33
CA SER A 102 13.76 31.15 10.02
C SER A 102 12.38 30.49 9.90
N GLU A 103 11.48 31.08 9.10
CA GLU A 103 10.13 30.56 8.83
C GLU A 103 9.74 30.88 7.38
N ASP A 104 9.27 29.87 6.65
CA ASP A 104 8.75 29.98 5.28
C ASP A 104 7.29 29.51 5.27
N LYS A 105 6.37 30.46 5.20
CA LYS A 105 4.91 30.24 5.27
C LYS A 105 4.31 29.77 3.95
N GLU A 106 5.02 29.89 2.84
CA GLU A 106 4.56 29.40 1.53
C GLU A 106 4.87 27.91 1.37
N LYS A 107 6.00 27.45 1.93
CA LYS A 107 6.39 26.02 1.96
C LYS A 107 5.92 25.28 3.22
N ASP A 108 5.31 25.99 4.17
CA ASP A 108 4.96 25.53 5.52
C ASP A 108 6.15 24.85 6.25
N THR A 109 7.27 25.55 6.33
CA THR A 109 8.49 25.08 7.00
C THR A 109 9.08 26.12 7.96
N ARG A 110 9.85 25.68 8.95
CA ARG A 110 10.62 26.58 9.83
C ARG A 110 11.94 25.95 10.26
N VAL A 111 12.95 26.76 10.52
CA VAL A 111 14.23 26.30 11.07
C VAL A 111 14.23 26.55 12.58
N VAL A 112 14.31 25.47 13.36
CA VAL A 112 14.45 25.52 14.82
C VAL A 112 15.92 25.47 15.22
N GLU A 113 16.29 26.11 16.33
CA GLU A 113 17.62 26.10 16.93
C GLU A 113 17.53 25.86 18.44
N PHE A 114 18.40 25.00 18.98
CA PHE A 114 18.50 24.71 20.41
C PHE A 114 19.94 24.42 20.84
N ASP A 115 20.22 24.62 22.13
CA ASP A 115 21.52 24.25 22.71
C ASP A 115 21.58 22.74 22.95
N VAL A 116 22.73 22.13 22.71
CA VAL A 116 22.99 20.71 22.97
C VAL A 116 24.22 20.60 23.87
N GLU A 117 24.08 19.99 25.05
CA GLU A 117 25.23 19.76 25.93
C GLU A 117 26.19 18.74 25.28
N ASP A 118 25.62 17.63 24.80
CA ASP A 118 26.36 16.52 24.24
C ASP A 118 25.69 15.87 23.03
N VAL A 119 26.35 15.88 21.88
CA VAL A 119 25.88 15.23 20.64
C VAL A 119 26.20 13.73 20.63
N GLU A 120 27.02 13.24 21.58
CA GLU A 120 27.22 11.81 21.78
C GLU A 120 26.01 11.13 22.44
N LYS A 121 25.09 11.92 23.01
CA LYS A 121 23.92 11.44 23.75
C LYS A 121 22.64 11.67 22.97
N VAL A 122 21.71 10.73 23.13
CA VAL A 122 20.33 10.89 22.68
C VAL A 122 19.64 11.97 23.53
N LEU A 123 19.12 13.00 22.86
CA LEU A 123 18.50 14.18 23.48
C LEU A 123 16.98 13.99 23.56
N ASN A 124 16.38 14.12 24.75
CA ASN A 124 14.92 14.04 24.88
C ASN A 124 14.25 15.32 24.36
N ALA A 125 13.06 15.18 23.79
CA ALA A 125 12.30 16.27 23.20
C ALA A 125 10.79 16.00 23.30
N LYS A 126 9.98 17.06 23.23
CA LYS A 126 8.51 16.97 23.20
C LYS A 126 7.97 17.80 22.04
N VAL A 127 7.03 17.22 21.31
CA VAL A 127 6.34 17.86 20.19
C VAL A 127 4.85 17.91 20.45
N LYS A 128 4.21 19.04 20.13
CA LYS A 128 2.75 19.17 20.08
C LYS A 128 2.32 19.30 18.63
N VAL A 129 1.34 18.50 18.24
CA VAL A 129 0.71 18.51 16.93
C VAL A 129 -0.76 18.86 17.12
N ASP A 130 -1.16 20.00 16.56
CA ASP A 130 -2.56 20.43 16.49
C ASP A 130 -2.96 20.52 15.02
N ILE A 131 -4.03 19.83 14.64
CA ILE A 131 -4.62 19.89 13.31
C ILE A 131 -6.13 20.07 13.49
N ASP A 132 -6.54 21.33 13.64
CA ASP A 132 -7.92 21.74 13.99
C ASP A 132 -8.98 21.08 13.10
N PHE A 133 -8.74 21.00 11.78
CA PHE A 133 -9.68 20.41 10.82
C PHE A 133 -9.84 18.89 10.92
N LEU A 134 -8.96 18.22 11.67
CA LEU A 134 -9.06 16.80 12.04
C LEU A 134 -9.46 16.62 13.52
N ASN A 135 -9.65 17.70 14.28
CA ASN A 135 -9.78 17.69 15.75
C ASN A 135 -8.65 16.87 16.43
N TYR A 136 -7.44 16.95 15.87
CA TYR A 136 -6.30 16.14 16.27
C TYR A 136 -5.35 17.00 17.12
N HIS A 137 -5.31 16.74 18.43
CA HIS A 137 -4.61 17.58 19.41
C HIS A 137 -3.79 16.69 20.35
N HIS A 138 -2.54 16.43 19.98
CA HIS A 138 -1.71 15.45 20.67
C HIS A 138 -0.32 15.99 21.01
N GLU A 139 0.19 15.60 22.17
CA GLU A 139 1.59 15.78 22.56
C GLU A 139 2.30 14.42 22.54
N TYR A 140 3.52 14.41 22.00
CA TYR A 140 4.38 13.23 21.93
C TYR A 140 5.73 13.54 22.54
N ASP A 141 6.20 12.65 23.42
CA ASP A 141 7.60 12.58 23.77
C ASP A 141 8.35 11.83 22.65
N VAL A 142 9.51 12.37 22.28
CA VAL A 142 10.38 11.89 21.20
C VAL A 142 11.82 12.10 21.62
N ARG A 143 12.76 11.50 20.89
CA ARG A 143 14.18 11.62 21.17
C ARG A 143 14.95 11.99 19.91
N ILE A 144 16.11 12.62 20.02
CA ILE A 144 16.95 13.00 18.88
C ILE A 144 18.31 12.36 19.04
N ALA A 145 18.69 11.50 18.10
CA ALA A 145 20.02 10.88 18.04
C ALA A 145 20.82 11.51 16.91
N PHE A 146 22.01 12.03 17.22
CA PHE A 146 22.92 12.64 16.26
C PHE A 146 23.96 11.60 15.80
N ASP A 147 24.25 11.54 14.50
CA ASP A 147 25.34 10.72 13.97
C ASP A 147 26.64 11.52 13.93
N GLN A 148 27.54 11.21 14.86
CA GLN A 148 28.86 11.84 14.96
C GLN A 148 29.73 11.61 13.71
N ASN A 149 29.53 10.51 13.00
CA ASN A 149 30.35 10.14 11.83
C ASN A 149 30.02 11.00 10.60
N SER A 150 28.82 11.60 10.59
CA SER A 150 28.37 12.53 9.54
C SER A 150 28.89 13.97 9.71
N ILE A 151 29.56 14.29 10.83
CA ILE A 151 29.98 15.66 11.15
C ILE A 151 31.03 16.14 10.14
N THR A 152 30.64 17.11 9.32
CA THR A 152 31.44 17.64 8.22
C THR A 152 31.49 19.18 8.27
N PRO A 153 32.66 19.83 8.16
CA PRO A 153 32.74 21.29 8.24
C PRO A 153 31.99 21.97 7.10
N ILE A 154 31.15 22.97 7.43
CA ILE A 154 30.52 23.84 6.43
C ILE A 154 31.55 24.91 6.06
N HIS A 155 32.20 24.74 4.91
CA HIS A 155 33.14 25.75 4.41
C HIS A 155 32.38 26.96 3.91
N VAL A 156 32.31 28.00 4.75
CA VAL A 156 31.79 29.31 4.34
C VAL A 156 32.84 29.99 3.47
N GLU A 157 32.57 30.12 2.17
CA GLU A 157 33.35 31.02 1.31
C GLU A 157 33.28 32.44 1.91
N GLN A 158 34.44 32.97 2.34
CA GLN A 158 34.51 34.40 2.63
C GLN A 158 34.35 35.17 1.31
N PRO A 159 33.67 36.33 1.30
CA PRO A 159 33.59 37.16 0.11
C PRO A 159 35.00 37.60 -0.31
N ASN A 160 35.46 37.14 -1.47
CA ASN A 160 36.78 37.52 -1.98
C ASN A 160 36.87 39.05 -2.14
N GLU A 161 37.91 39.65 -1.59
CA GLU A 161 38.21 41.04 -1.85
C GLU A 161 38.69 41.22 -3.31
N LYS A 162 37.98 42.07 -4.04
CA LYS A 162 38.45 42.89 -5.18
C LYS A 162 39.12 42.15 -6.35
N GLU A 163 38.46 42.20 -7.50
CA GLU A 163 39.11 42.01 -8.80
C GLU A 163 40.19 43.09 -9.03
N ASP A 164 41.32 42.69 -9.61
CA ASP A 164 42.27 43.59 -10.30
C ASP A 164 42.37 43.09 -11.78
N PRO A 165 41.94 43.88 -12.79
CA PRO A 165 41.52 43.34 -14.08
C PRO A 165 42.70 43.13 -15.05
N ALA A 166 43.50 42.08 -14.84
CA ALA A 166 44.72 41.84 -15.62
C ALA A 166 45.02 40.37 -16.00
N ASN A 167 44.04 39.62 -16.55
CA ASN A 167 44.35 38.63 -17.59
C ASN A 167 43.13 38.18 -18.40
N LYS A 168 43.23 38.27 -19.74
CA LYS A 168 42.25 37.75 -20.69
C LYS A 168 42.99 36.84 -21.69
N PRO A 169 42.69 35.53 -21.74
CA PRO A 169 43.32 34.63 -22.72
C PRO A 169 42.98 35.02 -24.17
N ASP A 170 43.99 34.99 -25.05
CA ASP A 170 43.84 35.18 -26.49
C ASP A 170 43.57 33.81 -27.16
N PRO A 171 42.47 33.62 -27.92
CA PRO A 171 42.10 32.32 -28.46
C PRO A 171 42.86 31.96 -29.75
N ASN A 172 44.17 31.67 -29.66
CA ASN A 172 44.93 31.05 -30.75
C ASN A 172 46.23 30.36 -30.30
N GLU A 173 46.19 29.04 -30.07
CA GLU A 173 47.31 28.16 -30.42
C GLU A 173 46.84 26.72 -30.72
N LYS A 174 47.67 25.93 -31.41
CA LYS A 174 47.31 24.60 -31.94
C LYS A 174 48.03 23.46 -31.22
N LEU A 175 47.40 22.28 -31.29
CA LEU A 175 47.97 20.99 -30.91
C LEU A 175 49.19 20.61 -31.77
N ASP A 176 50.20 20.02 -31.13
CA ASP A 176 51.17 19.11 -31.76
C ASP A 176 51.43 17.91 -30.81
N PRO A 177 51.14 16.65 -31.21
CA PRO A 177 51.22 15.50 -30.30
C PRO A 177 52.53 14.70 -30.47
N SER A 178 53.49 14.86 -29.55
CA SER A 178 54.64 13.94 -29.45
C SER A 178 55.34 13.93 -28.09
N GLN A 179 55.07 12.92 -27.25
CA GLN A 179 56.10 12.12 -26.57
C GLN A 179 55.51 10.87 -25.89
N LYS A 180 56.32 9.80 -25.83
CA LYS A 180 56.00 8.52 -25.17
C LYS A 180 57.27 7.98 -24.47
N PRO A 181 57.17 7.49 -23.23
CA PRO A 181 58.10 6.51 -22.67
C PRO A 181 57.47 5.11 -22.57
N ASP A 182 58.28 4.06 -22.65
CA ASP A 182 57.88 2.65 -22.49
C ASP A 182 58.53 2.02 -21.23
N GLN A 183 57.73 1.35 -20.39
CA GLN A 183 58.01 0.03 -19.75
C GLN A 183 59.24 -0.11 -18.80
N LYS A 184 59.37 -1.02 -17.82
CA LYS A 184 58.59 -2.15 -17.23
C LYS A 184 59.28 -2.52 -15.86
N PRO A 185 59.08 -3.70 -15.22
CA PRO A 185 57.90 -4.25 -14.53
C PRO A 185 58.14 -4.62 -13.04
N ASP A 186 57.06 -4.72 -12.25
CA ASP A 186 56.66 -5.93 -11.46
C ASP A 186 55.30 -5.61 -10.79
N SER A 187 54.25 -6.41 -10.96
CA SER A 187 54.00 -7.77 -10.45
C SER A 187 53.37 -7.78 -9.05
N ASP A 188 52.04 -7.72 -9.03
CA ASP A 188 51.24 -8.81 -8.45
C ASP A 188 49.88 -8.90 -9.17
N GLN A 189 49.27 -10.09 -9.16
CA GLN A 189 47.95 -10.39 -9.77
C GLN A 189 46.87 -10.45 -8.66
N GLN A 190 45.56 -10.31 -8.89
CA GLN A 190 44.72 -11.03 -9.87
C GLN A 190 43.48 -10.17 -10.29
N PRO A 191 42.48 -10.66 -11.06
CA PRO A 191 42.10 -10.00 -12.32
C PRO A 191 40.69 -9.38 -12.29
N ASN A 192 40.31 -8.73 -13.40
CA ASN A 192 39.07 -9.02 -14.14
C ASN A 192 38.98 -8.18 -15.42
N SER A 193 39.55 -8.69 -16.52
CA SER A 193 39.29 -8.15 -17.87
C SER A 193 38.10 -8.91 -18.48
N ASN A 194 36.89 -8.41 -18.21
CA ASN A 194 35.68 -8.92 -18.87
C ASN A 194 35.51 -8.24 -20.23
N THR A 195 36.21 -8.76 -21.24
CA THR A 195 36.05 -8.37 -22.65
C THR A 195 34.71 -8.90 -23.18
N ILE A 196 33.65 -8.12 -22.97
CA ILE A 196 32.33 -8.36 -23.58
C ILE A 196 32.50 -8.29 -25.10
N LYS A 197 31.91 -9.25 -25.83
CA LYS A 197 31.93 -9.28 -27.30
C LYS A 197 31.03 -8.19 -27.87
N ASP A 198 31.30 -7.74 -29.09
CA ASP A 198 30.40 -6.87 -29.82
C ASP A 198 29.00 -7.52 -29.97
N GLY A 199 27.96 -6.69 -29.93
CA GLY A 199 26.55 -7.11 -29.89
C GLY A 199 25.68 -6.23 -28.98
N GLU A 200 24.39 -6.54 -28.92
CA GLU A 200 23.44 -5.91 -28.00
C GLU A 200 23.10 -6.87 -26.84
N TYR A 201 22.95 -6.33 -25.64
CA TYR A 201 22.70 -7.10 -24.41
C TYR A 201 21.65 -6.39 -23.57
N SER A 202 20.80 -7.14 -22.87
CA SER A 202 20.00 -6.64 -21.77
C SER A 202 20.90 -6.50 -20.55
N ILE A 203 20.82 -5.36 -19.86
CA ILE A 203 21.63 -5.08 -18.69
C ILE A 203 20.76 -4.49 -17.56
N PRO A 204 20.54 -5.23 -16.46
CA PRO A 204 19.90 -4.67 -15.28
C PRO A 204 20.79 -3.58 -14.65
N PHE A 205 20.15 -2.59 -14.03
CA PHE A 205 20.87 -1.53 -13.32
C PHE A 205 20.12 -1.10 -12.06
N LYS A 206 20.77 -0.27 -11.24
CA LYS A 206 20.16 0.48 -10.15
C LYS A 206 20.45 1.96 -10.31
N VAL A 207 19.48 2.80 -9.94
CA VAL A 207 19.72 4.23 -9.71
C VAL A 207 19.83 4.45 -8.21
N LEU A 208 20.99 4.92 -7.75
CA LEU A 208 21.33 5.17 -6.35
C LEU A 208 21.32 6.67 -6.07
N LYS A 209 21.17 7.06 -4.80
CA LYS A 209 21.39 8.46 -4.36
C LYS A 209 22.90 8.74 -4.38
N ASP A 210 23.27 9.98 -4.67
CA ASP A 210 24.68 10.38 -4.77
C ASP A 210 25.53 9.93 -3.57
N GLN A 211 26.73 9.42 -3.85
CA GLN A 211 27.69 8.84 -2.90
C GLN A 211 27.15 7.77 -1.93
N THR A 212 26.02 7.09 -2.23
CA THR A 212 25.47 6.02 -1.37
C THR A 212 25.18 4.71 -2.12
N ASP A 213 24.84 3.66 -1.37
CA ASP A 213 24.26 2.40 -1.89
C ASP A 213 22.73 2.35 -1.73
N GLU A 214 22.07 3.44 -1.31
CA GLU A 214 20.62 3.51 -1.21
C GLU A 214 19.98 3.82 -2.56
N GLU A 215 18.90 3.12 -2.91
CA GLU A 215 18.16 3.39 -4.15
C GLU A 215 17.51 4.78 -4.15
N SER A 216 17.69 5.49 -5.26
CA SER A 216 17.07 6.79 -5.51
C SER A 216 15.63 6.62 -5.97
N LYS A 217 14.78 7.60 -5.67
CA LYS A 217 13.42 7.69 -6.27
C LYS A 217 13.48 7.74 -7.79
N MET A 218 14.59 8.18 -8.39
CA MET A 218 14.80 8.13 -9.84
C MET A 218 14.74 6.69 -10.42
N ASN A 219 14.94 5.64 -9.60
CA ASN A 219 14.82 4.24 -10.02
C ASN A 219 13.41 3.91 -10.53
N THR A 220 12.35 4.60 -10.07
CA THR A 220 10.98 4.43 -10.60
C THR A 220 10.70 5.23 -11.88
N TYR A 221 11.63 6.09 -12.30
CA TYR A 221 11.52 6.93 -13.50
C TYR A 221 12.40 6.41 -14.66
N MET A 222 12.98 5.21 -14.52
CA MET A 222 13.82 4.58 -15.52
C MET A 222 13.38 3.13 -15.74
N VAL A 223 13.23 2.70 -16.99
CA VAL A 223 12.86 1.31 -17.33
C VAL A 223 14.09 0.42 -17.20
N ASN A 224 13.92 -0.70 -16.50
CA ASN A 224 14.95 -1.65 -16.09
C ASN A 224 14.50 -3.06 -16.51
N PRO A 225 15.32 -3.88 -17.19
CA PRO A 225 16.70 -3.61 -17.63
C PRO A 225 16.82 -2.58 -18.76
N GLY A 226 18.02 -2.02 -18.89
CA GLY A 226 18.43 -1.23 -20.04
C GLY A 226 19.03 -2.12 -21.15
N VAL A 227 19.52 -1.49 -22.22
CA VAL A 227 20.26 -2.16 -23.29
C VAL A 227 21.71 -1.67 -23.33
N LEU A 228 22.67 -2.58 -23.24
CA LEU A 228 24.07 -2.33 -23.53
C LEU A 228 24.34 -2.64 -25.01
N LYS A 229 24.85 -1.67 -25.77
CA LYS A 229 25.43 -1.89 -27.08
C LYS A 229 26.96 -1.95 -26.96
N VAL A 230 27.58 -2.94 -27.57
CA VAL A 230 29.04 -3.09 -27.65
C VAL A 230 29.46 -3.12 -29.12
N GLU A 231 30.31 -2.19 -29.52
CA GLU A 231 30.79 -2.03 -30.91
C GLU A 231 32.29 -1.71 -30.89
N ASN A 232 33.11 -2.58 -31.49
CA ASN A 232 34.58 -2.54 -31.45
C ASN A 232 35.12 -2.34 -30.01
N GLY A 233 34.49 -3.01 -29.03
CA GLY A 233 34.81 -2.88 -27.59
C GLY A 233 34.41 -1.57 -26.91
N LYS A 234 33.90 -0.56 -27.65
CA LYS A 234 33.22 0.60 -27.05
C LYS A 234 31.86 0.17 -26.55
N LYS A 235 31.43 0.68 -25.39
CA LYS A 235 30.16 0.31 -24.76
C LYS A 235 29.27 1.54 -24.62
N LYS A 236 27.98 1.38 -24.91
CA LYS A 236 26.95 2.40 -24.73
C LYS A 236 25.76 1.80 -23.99
N ALA A 237 25.27 2.49 -22.97
CA ALA A 237 24.00 2.15 -22.35
C ALA A 237 22.88 2.94 -23.04
N VAL A 238 21.76 2.27 -23.25
CA VAL A 238 20.51 2.84 -23.77
C VAL A 238 19.42 2.54 -22.75
N VAL A 239 18.79 3.60 -22.21
CA VAL A 239 17.80 3.51 -21.14
C VAL A 239 16.55 4.32 -21.50
N THR A 240 15.38 3.87 -21.05
CA THR A 240 14.13 4.61 -21.25
C THR A 240 13.77 5.37 -19.97
N LEU A 241 13.63 6.69 -20.08
CA LEU A 241 13.15 7.57 -19.03
C LEU A 241 11.62 7.71 -19.12
N THR A 242 10.94 7.66 -17.98
CA THR A 242 9.50 7.92 -17.86
C THR A 242 9.24 9.27 -17.19
N ASP A 243 8.11 9.90 -17.49
CA ASP A 243 7.83 11.31 -17.21
C ASP A 243 8.79 12.30 -17.92
N ASN A 244 8.90 12.14 -19.24
CA ASN A 244 9.63 13.02 -20.16
C ASN A 244 9.27 14.51 -19.99
N ALA A 245 8.03 14.81 -19.62
CA ALA A 245 7.52 16.16 -19.40
C ALA A 245 8.15 16.83 -18.17
N SER A 246 8.44 16.08 -17.10
CA SER A 246 9.07 16.61 -15.89
C SER A 246 10.60 16.58 -15.95
N ILE A 247 11.20 15.55 -16.56
CA ILE A 247 12.66 15.39 -16.62
C ILE A 247 13.25 16.24 -17.76
N LYS A 248 13.73 17.45 -17.46
CA LYS A 248 14.19 18.40 -18.49
C LYS A 248 15.59 18.11 -19.03
N ASN A 249 16.51 17.65 -18.19
CA ASN A 249 17.82 17.17 -18.64
C ASN A 249 18.22 15.89 -17.90
N PHE A 250 19.02 15.05 -18.56
CA PHE A 250 19.63 13.84 -18.03
C PHE A 250 21.06 13.74 -18.60
N GLN A 251 22.06 13.84 -17.73
CA GLN A 251 23.48 13.92 -18.06
C GLN A 251 24.24 12.81 -17.32
N THR A 252 25.29 12.27 -17.92
CA THR A 252 26.17 11.28 -17.29
C THR A 252 27.60 11.79 -17.28
N GLU A 253 28.35 11.50 -16.22
CA GLU A 253 29.77 11.84 -16.15
C GLU A 253 30.58 10.97 -17.14
N LYS A 254 31.45 11.63 -17.90
CA LYS A 254 32.50 11.03 -18.72
C LYS A 254 33.77 11.87 -18.60
N ASP A 255 34.94 11.22 -18.47
CA ASP A 255 36.24 11.89 -18.41
C ASP A 255 36.34 13.05 -17.37
N GLY A 256 35.59 12.96 -16.27
CA GLY A 256 35.53 14.00 -15.23
C GLY A 256 34.57 15.17 -15.50
N SER A 257 33.67 15.05 -16.49
CA SER A 257 32.71 16.10 -16.88
C SER A 257 31.33 15.52 -17.18
N PHE A 258 30.26 16.25 -16.84
CA PHE A 258 28.90 15.84 -17.16
C PHE A 258 28.55 16.16 -18.62
N VAL A 259 28.06 15.15 -19.34
CA VAL A 259 27.67 15.23 -20.76
C VAL A 259 26.19 14.87 -20.89
N ASP A 260 25.42 15.66 -21.64
CA ASP A 260 24.01 15.37 -21.94
C ASP A 260 23.87 14.00 -22.64
N ALA A 261 22.97 13.14 -22.15
CA ALA A 261 22.71 11.87 -22.81
C ALA A 261 21.95 12.09 -24.13
N LYS A 262 22.41 11.46 -25.21
CA LYS A 262 21.86 11.59 -26.56
C LYS A 262 20.44 11.01 -26.59
N VAL A 263 19.44 11.84 -26.85
CA VAL A 263 18.07 11.36 -27.08
C VAL A 263 18.02 10.54 -28.37
N VAL A 264 17.54 9.30 -28.28
CA VAL A 264 17.38 8.35 -29.40
C VAL A 264 15.96 8.40 -29.95
N SER A 265 14.96 8.53 -29.09
CA SER A 265 13.54 8.66 -29.47
C SER A 265 12.70 9.27 -28.33
N GLU A 266 11.52 9.81 -28.65
CA GLU A 266 10.54 10.30 -27.69
C GLU A 266 9.14 9.78 -28.01
N ASP A 267 8.38 9.34 -27.01
CA ASP A 267 6.94 9.09 -27.11
C ASP A 267 6.18 10.11 -26.25
N LYS A 268 5.72 11.18 -26.90
CA LYS A 268 4.98 12.29 -26.27
C LYS A 268 3.56 11.90 -25.82
N LYS A 269 3.04 10.73 -26.23
CA LYS A 269 1.74 10.21 -25.77
C LYS A 269 1.89 9.34 -24.53
N LYS A 270 2.96 8.53 -24.45
CA LYS A 270 3.31 7.75 -23.26
C LYS A 270 4.08 8.54 -22.20
N ASN A 271 4.50 9.76 -22.53
CA ASN A 271 5.34 10.62 -21.68
C ASN A 271 6.70 9.96 -21.35
N THR A 272 7.39 9.40 -22.36
CA THR A 272 8.69 8.74 -22.22
C THR A 272 9.71 9.22 -23.26
N ARG A 273 11.01 9.04 -22.98
CA ARG A 273 12.09 9.16 -23.98
C ARG A 273 13.16 8.09 -23.79
N VAL A 274 13.84 7.72 -24.86
CA VAL A 274 15.00 6.81 -24.85
C VAL A 274 16.26 7.64 -24.99
N VAL A 275 17.27 7.40 -24.14
CA VAL A 275 18.57 8.10 -24.17
C VAL A 275 19.74 7.12 -24.25
N GLU A 276 20.80 7.49 -24.97
CA GLU A 276 22.05 6.76 -25.19
C GLU A 276 23.23 7.55 -24.59
N PHE A 277 24.09 6.87 -23.83
CA PHE A 277 25.34 7.43 -23.31
C PHE A 277 26.46 6.38 -23.31
N GLU A 278 27.72 6.83 -23.32
CA GLU A 278 28.90 5.95 -23.31
C GLU A 278 29.21 5.44 -21.89
N VAL A 279 29.73 4.22 -21.77
CA VAL A 279 30.03 3.58 -20.48
C VAL A 279 31.40 2.91 -20.52
N ASP A 280 32.40 3.59 -19.97
CA ASP A 280 33.78 3.11 -20.02
C ASP A 280 33.98 1.83 -19.18
N ASN A 281 33.45 1.81 -17.96
CA ASN A 281 33.57 0.70 -17.02
C ASN A 281 32.24 0.37 -16.32
N LEU A 282 31.68 -0.79 -16.64
CA LEU A 282 30.40 -1.29 -16.11
C LEU A 282 30.47 -1.73 -14.64
N SER A 283 31.65 -2.06 -14.14
CA SER A 283 31.87 -2.46 -12.74
C SER A 283 32.02 -1.26 -11.80
N LYS A 284 31.93 -0.02 -12.33
CA LYS A 284 31.92 1.22 -11.55
C LYS A 284 30.54 1.86 -11.56
N LYS A 285 30.23 2.64 -10.52
CA LYS A 285 29.12 3.59 -10.53
C LYS A 285 29.42 4.75 -11.49
N ILE A 286 28.40 5.25 -12.19
CA ILE A 286 28.47 6.42 -13.07
C ILE A 286 27.70 7.55 -12.43
N ASN A 287 28.38 8.66 -12.09
CA ASN A 287 27.70 9.84 -11.57
C ASN A 287 26.79 10.42 -12.66
N THR A 288 25.56 10.79 -12.29
CA THR A 288 24.49 11.15 -13.21
C THR A 288 23.76 12.38 -12.68
N LYS A 289 23.52 13.39 -13.53
CA LYS A 289 22.77 14.60 -13.19
C LYS A 289 21.41 14.59 -13.87
N VAL A 290 20.35 14.80 -13.10
CA VAL A 290 18.99 14.95 -13.62
C VAL A 290 18.41 16.29 -13.22
N PHE A 291 17.95 17.09 -14.19
CA PHE A 291 17.22 18.33 -13.91
C PHE A 291 15.73 18.08 -14.08
N ILE A 292 14.97 18.31 -13.00
CA ILE A 292 13.53 18.04 -12.93
C ILE A 292 12.79 19.37 -12.74
N GLU A 293 11.80 19.64 -13.60
CA GLU A 293 10.89 20.78 -13.50
C GLU A 293 9.44 20.32 -13.56
N VAL A 294 8.73 20.45 -12.43
CA VAL A 294 7.28 20.19 -12.33
C VAL A 294 6.58 21.53 -12.12
N ALA A 295 6.18 22.16 -13.23
CA ALA A 295 5.62 23.51 -13.24
C ALA A 295 4.38 23.67 -12.34
N SER A 296 3.51 22.64 -12.26
CA SER A 296 2.32 22.62 -11.40
C SER A 296 2.63 22.59 -9.89
N ARG A 297 3.89 22.36 -9.51
CA ARG A 297 4.37 22.40 -8.11
C ARG A 297 5.41 23.51 -7.87
N ASN A 298 5.62 24.39 -8.86
CA ASN A 298 6.74 25.34 -8.94
C ASN A 298 8.12 24.71 -8.62
N TYR A 299 8.27 23.41 -8.88
CA TYR A 299 9.44 22.65 -8.45
C TYR A 299 10.47 22.62 -9.57
N LYS A 300 11.68 23.11 -9.29
CA LYS A 300 12.83 23.08 -10.22
C LYS A 300 14.09 22.72 -9.45
N GLN A 301 14.69 21.56 -9.72
CA GLN A 301 15.89 21.11 -9.00
C GLN A 301 16.73 20.16 -9.85
N THR A 302 18.05 20.32 -9.77
CA THR A 302 19.02 19.32 -10.25
C THR A 302 19.35 18.36 -9.10
N HIS A 303 19.32 17.06 -9.38
CA HIS A 303 19.76 16.01 -8.46
C HIS A 303 21.00 15.32 -9.02
N GLU A 304 21.94 15.02 -8.14
CA GLU A 304 23.06 14.13 -8.42
C GLU A 304 22.67 12.70 -8.00
N LEU A 305 23.10 11.72 -8.77
CA LEU A 305 22.70 10.31 -8.68
C LEU A 305 23.90 9.42 -9.05
N GLN A 306 23.82 8.14 -8.73
CA GLN A 306 24.78 7.14 -9.22
C GLN A 306 24.07 5.98 -9.93
N LEU A 307 24.40 5.73 -11.19
CA LEU A 307 23.97 4.53 -11.92
C LEU A 307 24.95 3.38 -11.66
N GLN A 308 24.44 2.20 -11.31
CA GLN A 308 25.24 0.98 -11.13
C GLN A 308 24.67 -0.12 -12.04
N PHE A 309 25.49 -0.68 -12.93
CA PHE A 309 25.09 -1.78 -13.82
C PHE A 309 25.41 -3.15 -13.18
N ASP A 310 24.50 -4.10 -13.35
CA ASP A 310 24.63 -5.47 -12.87
C ASP A 310 25.29 -6.34 -13.96
N GLN A 311 26.61 -6.25 -14.05
CA GLN A 311 27.38 -6.92 -15.11
C GLN A 311 27.29 -8.47 -15.04
N GLU A 312 26.96 -9.04 -13.88
CA GLU A 312 26.79 -10.50 -13.71
C GLU A 312 25.46 -10.99 -14.32
N LYS A 313 24.49 -10.11 -14.54
CA LYS A 313 23.18 -10.39 -15.16
C LYS A 313 23.08 -9.85 -16.60
N LEU A 314 24.20 -9.79 -17.31
CA LEU A 314 24.27 -9.36 -18.70
C LEU A 314 23.79 -10.48 -19.65
N GLU A 315 22.64 -10.29 -20.28
CA GLU A 315 22.04 -11.30 -21.19
C GLU A 315 22.10 -10.85 -22.66
N PRO A 316 22.63 -11.66 -23.60
CA PRO A 316 22.74 -11.25 -25.01
C PRO A 316 21.36 -11.19 -25.69
N ILE A 317 21.05 -10.03 -26.31
CA ILE A 317 19.84 -9.85 -27.12
C ILE A 317 20.11 -10.49 -28.48
N LYS A 318 19.39 -11.57 -28.79
CA LYS A 318 19.46 -12.27 -30.08
C LYS A 318 18.76 -11.45 -31.18
N ASN A 319 19.47 -10.47 -31.71
CA ASN A 319 19.14 -9.93 -33.03
C ASN A 319 19.42 -10.99 -34.10
N GLU A 320 18.42 -11.33 -34.91
CA GLU A 320 18.64 -12.13 -36.12
C GLU A 320 19.43 -11.29 -37.14
N GLU A 321 20.67 -11.71 -37.45
CA GLU A 321 21.49 -11.02 -38.43
C GLU A 321 20.88 -11.11 -39.84
N LYS A 322 20.26 -10.02 -40.29
CA LYS A 322 19.89 -9.84 -41.69
C LYS A 322 21.13 -9.60 -42.55
N GLN A 323 21.72 -10.67 -43.08
CA GLN A 323 22.53 -10.57 -44.29
C GLN A 323 21.66 -10.16 -45.49
N PRO A 324 22.23 -9.46 -46.49
CA PRO A 324 21.50 -8.92 -47.63
C PRO A 324 21.10 -9.98 -48.68
N ASP A 325 20.17 -9.58 -49.56
CA ASP A 325 19.47 -10.40 -50.54
C ASP A 325 20.38 -10.94 -51.69
N GLY A 326 20.03 -12.10 -52.28
CA GLY A 326 20.92 -12.83 -53.21
C GLY A 326 20.39 -14.13 -53.84
N ASP A 327 19.47 -14.00 -54.80
CA ASP A 327 19.19 -14.93 -55.93
C ASP A 327 18.76 -16.42 -55.71
N LYS A 328 17.46 -16.66 -55.97
CA LYS A 328 16.81 -17.80 -56.69
C LYS A 328 16.81 -19.26 -56.15
N LYS A 329 15.58 -19.83 -56.18
CA LYS A 329 15.14 -21.26 -56.13
C LYS A 329 15.96 -22.20 -57.08
N PRO A 330 15.95 -23.56 -56.94
CA PRO A 330 14.91 -24.37 -56.26
C PRO A 330 15.31 -25.58 -55.37
N GLU A 331 14.56 -25.78 -54.28
CA GLU A 331 13.82 -27.02 -53.93
C GLU A 331 14.56 -28.38 -53.77
N VAL A 332 14.72 -28.79 -52.50
CA VAL A 332 14.76 -30.20 -52.04
C VAL A 332 13.89 -30.28 -50.76
N GLU A 333 13.30 -31.45 -50.46
CA GLU A 333 12.27 -31.61 -49.42
C GLU A 333 12.79 -31.77 -47.97
N LYS A 334 11.82 -31.60 -47.04
CA LYS A 334 11.75 -31.96 -45.61
C LYS A 334 12.51 -33.24 -45.19
N PRO A 335 12.93 -33.38 -43.91
CA PRO A 335 12.14 -33.11 -42.68
C PRO A 335 12.72 -31.92 -41.86
N ASP A 336 12.13 -31.42 -40.76
CA ASP A 336 11.24 -32.05 -39.78
C ASP A 336 9.85 -31.43 -39.64
N ALA A 337 8.89 -32.32 -39.35
CA ALA A 337 7.64 -31.97 -38.70
C ALA A 337 7.45 -32.92 -37.52
N GLU A 338 7.62 -32.42 -36.30
CA GLU A 338 7.01 -33.06 -35.13
C GLU A 338 5.49 -32.89 -35.24
N THR A 339 4.86 -33.79 -35.99
CA THR A 339 3.42 -33.91 -36.08
C THR A 339 2.87 -34.42 -34.77
N ILE A 340 2.55 -33.47 -33.88
CA ILE A 340 1.61 -33.68 -32.78
C ILE A 340 0.42 -34.46 -33.37
N LYS A 341 0.12 -35.62 -32.79
CA LYS A 341 -0.90 -36.53 -33.32
C LYS A 341 -2.28 -35.92 -33.17
N ASP A 342 -3.23 -36.30 -34.03
CA ASP A 342 -4.64 -35.97 -33.85
C ASP A 342 -5.10 -36.36 -32.44
N GLY A 343 -5.72 -35.43 -31.72
CA GLY A 343 -6.01 -35.56 -30.29
C GLY A 343 -6.24 -34.21 -29.60
N GLU A 344 -6.44 -34.24 -28.29
CA GLU A 344 -6.59 -33.06 -27.43
C GLU A 344 -5.49 -33.01 -26.36
N TYR A 345 -4.98 -31.81 -26.13
CA TYR A 345 -3.78 -31.53 -25.35
C TYR A 345 -4.00 -30.27 -24.51
N ARG A 346 -3.34 -30.17 -23.36
CA ARG A 346 -3.18 -28.93 -22.60
C ARG A 346 -1.98 -28.15 -23.16
N ILE A 347 -2.10 -26.83 -23.31
CA ILE A 347 -1.02 -25.93 -23.75
C ILE A 347 -1.01 -24.63 -22.93
N ASN A 348 0.16 -24.20 -22.46
CA ASN A 348 0.34 -22.89 -21.85
C ASN A 348 0.55 -21.82 -22.94
N PHE A 349 0.23 -20.57 -22.62
CA PHE A 349 0.45 -19.42 -23.50
C PHE A 349 0.58 -18.12 -22.70
N LYS A 350 1.12 -17.09 -23.34
CA LYS A 350 1.14 -15.71 -22.82
C LYS A 350 0.53 -14.77 -23.85
N ALA A 351 -0.32 -13.84 -23.41
CA ALA A 351 -0.74 -12.71 -24.21
C ALA A 351 0.27 -11.56 -24.02
N LEU A 352 0.87 -11.14 -25.12
CA LEU A 352 1.96 -10.16 -25.21
C LEU A 352 1.47 -8.88 -25.89
N LYS A 353 2.16 -7.76 -25.64
CA LYS A 353 1.91 -6.49 -26.35
C LYS A 353 2.33 -6.65 -27.81
N ASP A 354 1.73 -5.87 -28.70
CA ASP A 354 2.09 -5.92 -30.12
C ASP A 354 3.61 -5.71 -30.33
N GLN A 355 4.18 -6.48 -31.25
CA GLN A 355 5.59 -6.47 -31.66
C GLN A 355 6.66 -6.57 -30.52
N THR A 356 6.33 -7.03 -29.31
CA THR A 356 7.30 -7.21 -28.20
C THR A 356 7.21 -8.56 -27.48
N GLU A 357 8.11 -8.81 -26.51
CA GLU A 357 8.03 -9.92 -25.54
C GLU A 357 7.34 -9.52 -24.21
N GLU A 358 6.88 -8.27 -24.07
CA GLU A 358 6.26 -7.81 -22.83
C GLU A 358 4.84 -8.39 -22.67
N ILE A 359 4.51 -8.85 -21.46
CA ILE A 359 3.15 -9.33 -21.14
C ILE A 359 2.14 -8.17 -21.31
N SER A 360 1.07 -8.43 -22.07
CA SER A 360 -0.04 -7.50 -22.25
C SER A 360 -0.99 -7.54 -21.06
N MET A 361 -1.68 -6.42 -20.81
CA MET A 361 -2.83 -6.42 -19.90
C MET A 361 -3.92 -7.41 -20.34
N MET A 362 -3.99 -7.80 -21.62
CA MET A 362 -4.86 -8.89 -22.07
C MET A 362 -4.60 -10.20 -21.32
N ASN A 363 -3.38 -10.43 -20.81
CA ASN A 363 -3.03 -11.64 -20.08
C ASN A 363 -3.76 -11.78 -18.73
N THR A 364 -4.32 -10.70 -18.17
CA THR A 364 -5.21 -10.79 -16.99
C THR A 364 -6.66 -11.14 -17.37
N TYR A 365 -7.01 -11.06 -18.65
CA TYR A 365 -8.33 -11.36 -19.21
C TYR A 365 -8.38 -12.69 -19.99
N THR A 366 -7.28 -13.45 -20.00
CA THR A 366 -7.16 -14.77 -20.66
C THR A 366 -6.70 -15.82 -19.65
N LYS A 367 -7.44 -16.92 -19.48
CA LYS A 367 -6.99 -18.03 -18.64
C LYS A 367 -6.03 -18.93 -19.42
N SER A 368 -4.82 -19.09 -18.91
CA SER A 368 -3.88 -20.14 -19.33
C SER A 368 -3.85 -21.24 -18.25
N PRO A 369 -3.77 -22.54 -18.61
CA PRO A 369 -3.61 -23.11 -19.94
C PRO A 369 -4.85 -22.92 -20.84
N GLY A 370 -4.64 -23.12 -22.14
CA GLY A 370 -5.69 -23.45 -23.11
C GLY A 370 -5.69 -24.94 -23.46
N VAL A 371 -6.66 -25.34 -24.29
CA VAL A 371 -6.72 -26.67 -24.91
C VAL A 371 -6.27 -26.56 -26.36
N LEU A 372 -5.24 -27.31 -26.74
CA LEU A 372 -4.83 -27.55 -28.12
C LEU A 372 -5.55 -28.79 -28.66
N LYS A 373 -6.36 -28.61 -29.69
CA LYS A 373 -7.04 -29.67 -30.44
C LYS A 373 -6.36 -29.84 -31.80
N VAL A 374 -5.80 -31.01 -32.06
CA VAL A 374 -5.19 -31.35 -33.36
C VAL A 374 -6.12 -32.30 -34.12
N LYS A 375 -6.43 -31.96 -35.38
CA LYS A 375 -7.36 -32.71 -36.23
C LYS A 375 -6.99 -32.61 -37.71
N LYS A 376 -6.67 -33.74 -38.34
CA LYS A 376 -6.11 -33.86 -39.69
C LYS A 376 -4.90 -32.94 -39.90
N GLY A 377 -4.04 -32.84 -38.89
CA GLY A 377 -2.87 -31.95 -38.88
C GLY A 377 -3.16 -30.45 -38.72
N LYS A 378 -4.43 -30.01 -38.72
CA LYS A 378 -4.80 -28.65 -38.31
C LYS A 378 -4.78 -28.55 -36.78
N LYS A 379 -4.41 -27.37 -36.27
CA LYS A 379 -4.30 -27.08 -34.84
C LYS A 379 -5.29 -25.96 -34.50
N TYR A 380 -6.07 -26.18 -33.46
CA TYR A 380 -6.99 -25.20 -32.88
C TYR A 380 -6.63 -25.02 -31.41
N VAL A 381 -6.52 -23.79 -30.94
CA VAL A 381 -6.30 -23.52 -29.51
C VAL A 381 -7.50 -22.79 -28.95
N SER A 382 -8.06 -23.29 -27.85
CA SER A 382 -9.17 -22.66 -27.15
C SER A 382 -8.81 -22.30 -25.71
N PHE A 383 -9.39 -21.19 -25.21
CA PHE A 383 -9.12 -20.66 -23.88
C PHE A 383 -10.27 -19.76 -23.41
N THR A 384 -10.37 -19.57 -22.09
CA THR A 384 -11.38 -18.70 -21.48
C THR A 384 -10.94 -17.23 -21.51
N LEU A 385 -11.79 -16.37 -22.06
CA LEU A 385 -11.77 -14.92 -21.82
C LEU A 385 -12.60 -14.58 -20.57
N THR A 386 -12.11 -13.67 -19.73
CA THR A 386 -12.83 -13.10 -18.58
C THR A 386 -13.14 -11.63 -18.81
N ASN A 387 -14.17 -11.10 -18.14
CA ASN A 387 -14.78 -9.80 -18.45
C ASN A 387 -15.30 -9.76 -19.90
N SER A 388 -15.97 -10.84 -20.32
CA SER A 388 -16.46 -11.09 -21.68
C SER A 388 -17.25 -9.90 -22.25
N ALA A 389 -18.09 -9.26 -21.43
CA ALA A 389 -18.93 -8.13 -21.81
C ALA A 389 -18.16 -6.87 -22.24
N TRP A 390 -16.93 -6.67 -21.74
CA TRP A 390 -16.05 -5.57 -22.16
C TRP A 390 -15.36 -5.90 -23.49
N ILE A 391 -15.04 -7.18 -23.71
CA ILE A 391 -14.28 -7.65 -24.87
C ILE A 391 -15.24 -7.90 -26.05
N ARG A 392 -15.69 -6.83 -26.73
CA ARG A 392 -16.74 -6.93 -27.76
C ARG A 392 -16.29 -7.45 -29.12
N LYS A 393 -14.99 -7.42 -29.43
CA LYS A 393 -14.39 -8.14 -30.56
C LYS A 393 -13.09 -8.80 -30.13
N PHE A 394 -12.81 -9.96 -30.70
CA PHE A 394 -11.57 -10.69 -30.48
C PHE A 394 -11.21 -11.44 -31.76
N GLU A 395 -10.46 -10.76 -32.62
CA GLU A 395 -10.05 -11.20 -33.94
C GLU A 395 -8.61 -11.74 -33.90
N PHE A 396 -8.28 -12.73 -34.71
CA PHE A 396 -6.93 -13.30 -34.83
C PHE A 396 -6.48 -13.32 -36.29
N GLU A 397 -5.18 -13.25 -36.53
CA GLU A 397 -4.64 -13.33 -37.89
C GLU A 397 -4.72 -14.76 -38.42
N LYS A 398 -5.40 -14.91 -39.56
CA LYS A 398 -5.54 -16.14 -40.32
C LYS A 398 -5.24 -15.85 -41.79
N ASN A 399 -4.14 -16.41 -42.28
CA ASN A 399 -3.69 -16.28 -43.68
C ASN A 399 -3.55 -14.82 -44.17
N GLY A 400 -2.98 -13.93 -43.34
CA GLY A 400 -2.77 -12.52 -43.68
C GLY A 400 -4.02 -11.63 -43.55
N SER A 401 -5.10 -12.12 -42.96
CA SER A 401 -6.32 -11.34 -42.65
C SER A 401 -6.75 -11.57 -41.20
N PHE A 402 -7.36 -10.56 -40.56
CA PHE A 402 -7.95 -10.73 -39.22
C PHE A 402 -9.37 -11.29 -39.33
N VAL A 403 -9.70 -12.27 -38.48
CA VAL A 403 -11.03 -12.92 -38.41
C VAL A 403 -11.46 -13.11 -36.95
N ASP A 404 -12.74 -12.90 -36.63
CA ASP A 404 -13.27 -13.11 -35.26
C ASP A 404 -13.08 -14.57 -34.80
N ALA A 405 -12.73 -14.77 -33.53
CA ALA A 405 -12.58 -16.09 -32.92
C ALA A 405 -13.92 -16.80 -32.73
N SER A 406 -13.91 -18.14 -32.82
CA SER A 406 -15.12 -18.94 -32.66
C SER A 406 -15.47 -19.10 -31.18
N VAL A 407 -16.67 -18.70 -30.75
CA VAL A 407 -17.12 -18.87 -29.37
C VAL A 407 -17.64 -20.30 -29.18
N LEU A 408 -17.01 -21.08 -28.31
CA LEU A 408 -17.41 -22.46 -27.98
C LEU A 408 -18.46 -22.49 -26.85
N SER A 409 -18.35 -21.58 -25.89
CA SER A 409 -19.30 -21.44 -24.76
C SER A 409 -19.26 -20.03 -24.18
N GLU A 410 -20.33 -19.62 -23.50
CA GLU A 410 -20.44 -18.33 -22.82
C GLU A 410 -21.19 -18.49 -21.48
N ASP A 411 -20.61 -17.96 -20.40
CA ASP A 411 -21.26 -17.85 -19.10
C ASP A 411 -21.44 -16.36 -18.75
N LYS A 412 -22.67 -15.89 -18.92
CA LYS A 412 -23.09 -14.50 -18.65
C LYS A 412 -23.24 -14.16 -17.16
N LYS A 413 -23.14 -15.14 -16.26
CA LYS A 413 -23.14 -14.92 -14.81
C LYS A 413 -21.72 -14.80 -14.26
N ALA A 414 -20.78 -15.56 -14.82
CA ALA A 414 -19.35 -15.41 -14.52
C ALA A 414 -18.66 -14.29 -15.34
N ASP A 415 -19.35 -13.71 -16.32
CA ASP A 415 -18.82 -12.81 -17.35
C ASP A 415 -17.58 -13.40 -18.07
N THR A 416 -17.72 -14.63 -18.56
CA THR A 416 -16.67 -15.36 -19.26
C THR A 416 -17.16 -16.00 -20.55
N ARG A 417 -16.26 -16.25 -21.51
CA ARG A 417 -16.53 -17.09 -22.68
C ARG A 417 -15.31 -17.89 -23.10
N VAL A 418 -15.50 -19.10 -23.64
CA VAL A 418 -14.42 -19.86 -24.26
C VAL A 418 -14.38 -19.53 -25.74
N VAL A 419 -13.23 -19.07 -26.23
CA VAL A 419 -12.95 -18.81 -27.65
C VAL A 419 -11.99 -19.85 -28.22
N GLU A 420 -12.09 -20.13 -29.51
CA GLU A 420 -11.20 -21.01 -30.27
C GLU A 420 -10.62 -20.27 -31.50
N VAL A 421 -9.32 -20.45 -31.73
CA VAL A 421 -8.56 -19.87 -32.85
C VAL A 421 -7.80 -20.96 -33.61
N GLU A 422 -7.69 -20.84 -34.94
CA GLU A 422 -6.95 -21.79 -35.79
C GLU A 422 -5.50 -21.33 -35.92
N VAL A 423 -4.54 -22.13 -35.44
CA VAL A 423 -3.14 -21.74 -35.30
C VAL A 423 -2.26 -22.51 -36.28
N ASN A 424 -1.81 -21.88 -37.36
CA ASN A 424 -0.98 -22.54 -38.38
C ASN A 424 0.34 -23.08 -37.79
N ASP A 425 1.02 -22.27 -36.97
CA ASP A 425 2.32 -22.55 -36.37
C ASP A 425 2.32 -22.16 -34.89
N LEU A 426 2.67 -23.10 -34.00
CA LEU A 426 2.73 -22.87 -32.55
C LEU A 426 4.09 -22.32 -32.10
N SER A 427 5.11 -22.37 -32.96
CA SER A 427 6.43 -21.77 -32.70
C SER A 427 6.47 -20.26 -32.97
N LYS A 428 5.40 -19.72 -33.58
CA LYS A 428 5.26 -18.31 -33.93
C LYS A 428 4.19 -17.66 -33.08
N LYS A 429 4.35 -16.36 -32.87
CA LYS A 429 3.31 -15.54 -32.24
C LYS A 429 2.11 -15.44 -33.16
N LEU A 430 0.92 -15.58 -32.58
CA LEU A 430 -0.34 -15.33 -33.27
C LEU A 430 -0.77 -13.89 -33.01
N ASN A 431 -0.74 -13.05 -34.05
CA ASN A 431 -1.27 -11.69 -34.00
C ASN A 431 -2.78 -11.74 -33.74
N ALA A 432 -3.27 -10.87 -32.86
CA ALA A 432 -4.68 -10.73 -32.55
C ALA A 432 -5.07 -9.26 -32.30
N LYS A 433 -6.33 -8.94 -32.57
CA LYS A 433 -6.95 -7.63 -32.37
C LYS A 433 -8.11 -7.76 -31.41
N VAL A 434 -8.03 -7.03 -30.31
CA VAL A 434 -9.08 -7.00 -29.30
C VAL A 434 -9.73 -5.63 -29.24
N LYS A 435 -11.07 -5.59 -29.31
CA LYS A 435 -11.83 -4.37 -29.03
C LYS A 435 -12.37 -4.42 -27.61
N VAL A 436 -11.97 -3.46 -26.80
CA VAL A 436 -12.46 -3.25 -25.44
C VAL A 436 -13.41 -2.04 -25.46
N ASP A 437 -14.69 -2.31 -25.20
CA ASP A 437 -15.74 -1.32 -25.05
C ASP A 437 -16.25 -1.33 -23.60
N ILE A 438 -16.02 -0.25 -22.87
CA ILE A 438 -16.57 -0.03 -21.52
C ILE A 438 -17.40 1.25 -21.57
N ASP A 439 -18.67 1.09 -21.98
CA ASP A 439 -19.62 2.18 -22.20
C ASP A 439 -19.75 3.11 -20.97
N SER A 440 -19.68 2.54 -19.75
CA SER A 440 -19.75 3.28 -18.48
C SER A 440 -18.58 4.23 -18.22
N MET A 441 -17.53 4.18 -19.06
CA MET A 441 -16.39 5.08 -19.06
C MET A 441 -16.15 5.73 -20.43
N ASN A 442 -17.05 5.54 -21.41
CA ASN A 442 -16.88 5.95 -22.81
C ASN A 442 -15.54 5.48 -23.42
N TYR A 443 -15.08 4.30 -23.00
CA TYR A 443 -13.78 3.74 -23.35
C TYR A 443 -13.95 2.76 -24.51
N HIS A 444 -13.49 3.13 -25.69
CA HIS A 444 -13.78 2.42 -26.95
C HIS A 444 -12.49 2.21 -27.76
N HIS A 445 -11.68 1.26 -27.34
CA HIS A 445 -10.32 1.09 -27.85
C HIS A 445 -10.11 -0.27 -28.53
N PHE A 446 -9.34 -0.24 -29.62
CA PHE A 446 -8.76 -1.43 -30.24
C PHE A 446 -7.31 -1.56 -29.79
N TYR A 447 -6.88 -2.80 -29.55
CA TYR A 447 -5.50 -3.14 -29.23
C TYR A 447 -5.02 -4.27 -30.12
N ASP A 448 -3.90 -4.04 -30.78
CA ASP A 448 -3.05 -5.09 -31.34
C ASP A 448 -2.30 -5.79 -30.19
N ILE A 449 -2.28 -7.11 -30.23
CA ILE A 449 -1.66 -8.00 -29.23
C ILE A 449 -1.15 -9.27 -29.92
N GLN A 450 -0.31 -10.04 -29.22
CA GLN A 450 0.22 -11.31 -29.73
C GLN A 450 0.00 -12.44 -28.72
N PHE A 451 -0.27 -13.66 -29.17
CA PHE A 451 -0.25 -14.85 -28.33
C PHE A 451 1.00 -15.68 -28.63
N ALA A 452 1.86 -15.84 -27.63
CA ALA A 452 2.99 -16.76 -27.67
C ALA A 452 2.58 -18.09 -27.01
N PHE A 453 2.66 -19.20 -27.74
CA PHE A 453 2.33 -20.53 -27.25
C PHE A 453 3.59 -21.26 -26.78
N ASP A 454 3.51 -21.89 -25.61
CA ASP A 454 4.59 -22.67 -25.03
C ASP A 454 4.49 -24.11 -25.56
N LYS A 455 5.29 -24.43 -26.58
CA LYS A 455 5.32 -25.75 -27.22
C LYS A 455 5.75 -26.87 -26.25
N ASP A 456 6.65 -26.56 -25.32
CA ASP A 456 7.23 -27.57 -24.42
C ASP A 456 6.28 -27.90 -23.25
N SER A 457 5.29 -27.04 -23.00
CA SER A 457 4.16 -27.34 -22.10
C SER A 457 3.13 -28.33 -22.64
N ILE A 458 3.18 -28.68 -23.93
CA ILE A 458 2.15 -29.50 -24.59
C ILE A 458 2.11 -30.90 -23.97
N LYS A 459 0.98 -31.23 -23.34
CA LYS A 459 0.74 -32.52 -22.67
C LYS A 459 -0.59 -33.11 -23.11
N PRO A 460 -0.71 -34.44 -23.30
CA PRO A 460 -2.00 -35.07 -23.58
C PRO A 460 -3.06 -34.64 -22.55
N LEU A 461 -4.29 -34.43 -23.02
CA LEU A 461 -5.43 -34.17 -22.15
C LEU A 461 -5.96 -35.52 -21.64
N ASP A 462 -5.27 -36.09 -20.66
CA ASP A 462 -5.59 -37.42 -20.12
C ASP A 462 -7.01 -37.44 -19.54
N ASN A 463 -7.84 -38.37 -20.04
CA ASN A 463 -9.23 -38.57 -19.59
C ASN A 463 -9.34 -39.23 -18.19
N GLN A 464 -8.32 -39.09 -17.36
CA GLN A 464 -8.31 -39.42 -15.93
C GLN A 464 -7.48 -38.38 -15.16
N GLY A 465 -8.11 -37.64 -14.24
CA GLY A 465 -7.37 -36.85 -13.24
C GLY A 465 -7.20 -35.34 -13.48
N GLY A 466 -8.11 -34.67 -14.20
CA GLY A 466 -8.16 -33.20 -14.28
C GLY A 466 -9.59 -32.67 -14.28
N ASN A 467 -10.00 -31.95 -13.23
CA ASN A 467 -11.39 -31.47 -13.04
C ASN A 467 -11.51 -29.93 -13.15
N ASP A 468 -10.84 -29.34 -14.15
CA ASP A 468 -11.08 -27.95 -14.58
C ASP A 468 -12.32 -27.93 -15.49
N ASN A 469 -13.50 -27.87 -14.87
CA ASN A 469 -14.75 -28.31 -15.51
C ASN A 469 -15.51 -27.20 -16.27
N GLN A 470 -15.25 -27.06 -17.57
CA GLN A 470 -16.19 -26.49 -18.56
C GLN A 470 -15.82 -26.97 -19.98
N GLY A 471 -16.68 -27.65 -20.73
CA GLY A 471 -18.00 -28.18 -20.35
C GLY A 471 -18.69 -28.92 -21.51
N GLY A 472 -19.79 -29.61 -21.19
CA GLY A 472 -20.62 -30.31 -22.17
C GLY A 472 -22.00 -30.58 -21.57
N ASN A 473 -23.03 -29.93 -22.10
CA ASN A 473 -24.35 -29.92 -21.47
C ASN A 473 -25.13 -31.21 -21.81
N ASN A 474 -25.29 -32.09 -20.82
CA ASN A 474 -26.26 -33.19 -20.86
C ASN A 474 -27.12 -33.13 -19.59
N ASN A 475 -28.42 -33.00 -19.80
CA ASN A 475 -29.40 -32.75 -18.74
C ASN A 475 -29.90 -34.07 -18.13
N GLN A 476 -29.46 -34.44 -16.92
CA GLN A 476 -30.22 -35.20 -15.90
C GLN A 476 -29.57 -35.10 -14.49
N ASP A 477 -30.42 -34.90 -13.49
CA ASP A 477 -30.30 -35.20 -12.05
C ASP A 477 -28.94 -35.13 -11.34
N TYR A 478 -28.55 -33.91 -10.92
CA TYR A 478 -27.68 -33.70 -9.75
C TYR A 478 -28.19 -32.57 -8.82
N ASN A 479 -29.48 -32.58 -8.49
CA ASN A 479 -30.01 -31.85 -7.32
C ASN A 479 -30.32 -32.80 -6.15
N LYS A 480 -29.37 -33.71 -5.86
CA LYS A 480 -29.45 -34.58 -4.68
C LYS A 480 -29.11 -33.74 -3.45
N THR A 481 -30.11 -33.44 -2.65
CA THR A 481 -29.97 -32.70 -1.39
C THR A 481 -28.94 -33.37 -0.48
N ILE A 482 -27.78 -32.73 -0.35
CA ILE A 482 -26.76 -33.11 0.62
C ILE A 482 -27.24 -32.63 1.98
N ASP A 483 -27.51 -33.54 2.91
CA ASP A 483 -27.74 -33.17 4.31
C ASP A 483 -26.40 -32.72 4.93
N PRO A 484 -26.25 -31.43 5.30
CA PRO A 484 -25.00 -30.92 5.87
C PRO A 484 -24.73 -31.44 7.30
N ASN A 485 -25.63 -32.24 7.87
CA ASN A 485 -25.45 -32.93 9.14
C ASN A 485 -24.97 -34.38 8.95
N ALA A 486 -25.16 -34.97 7.77
CA ALA A 486 -24.90 -36.38 7.46
C ALA A 486 -24.01 -36.57 6.22
N LEU A 487 -22.92 -35.80 6.16
CA LEU A 487 -21.91 -35.90 5.10
C LEU A 487 -21.23 -37.28 5.12
N LYS A 488 -21.02 -37.85 3.93
CA LYS A 488 -20.21 -39.06 3.73
C LYS A 488 -18.75 -38.67 3.51
N ASP A 489 -17.86 -39.66 3.58
CA ASP A 489 -16.48 -39.51 3.13
C ASP A 489 -16.41 -39.07 1.65
N GLY A 490 -15.56 -38.09 1.36
CA GLY A 490 -15.51 -37.42 0.06
C GLY A 490 -14.96 -35.99 0.16
N GLU A 491 -14.97 -35.27 -0.96
CA GLU A 491 -14.58 -33.86 -1.02
C GLU A 491 -15.75 -32.99 -1.46
N TYR A 492 -15.80 -31.77 -0.91
CA TYR A 492 -16.90 -30.83 -1.02
C TYR A 492 -16.38 -29.40 -1.07
N SER A 493 -17.05 -28.50 -1.76
CA SER A 493 -16.81 -27.05 -1.59
C SER A 493 -17.59 -26.57 -0.37
N ILE A 494 -17.00 -25.72 0.48
CA ILE A 494 -17.69 -25.05 1.58
C ILE A 494 -17.35 -23.56 1.61
N GLY A 495 -18.38 -22.72 1.66
CA GLY A 495 -18.25 -21.30 1.93
C GLY A 495 -18.03 -21.01 3.40
N PHE A 496 -17.31 -19.93 3.71
CA PHE A 496 -17.09 -19.47 5.08
C PHE A 496 -16.98 -17.95 5.17
N LYS A 497 -17.00 -17.43 6.39
CA LYS A 497 -16.64 -16.04 6.72
C LYS A 497 -15.62 -16.05 7.85
N VAL A 498 -14.63 -15.17 7.79
CA VAL A 498 -13.71 -14.90 8.90
C VAL A 498 -14.21 -13.69 9.67
N LEU A 499 -14.44 -13.86 10.96
CA LEU A 499 -15.04 -12.90 11.88
C LEU A 499 -14.00 -12.40 12.89
N LYS A 500 -14.21 -11.20 13.45
CA LYS A 500 -13.40 -10.71 14.58
C LYS A 500 -13.76 -11.53 15.83
N ASP A 501 -12.80 -11.77 16.72
CA ASP A 501 -13.03 -12.61 17.89
C ASP A 501 -14.28 -12.22 18.69
N GLN A 502 -15.07 -13.22 19.07
CA GLN A 502 -16.30 -13.10 19.86
C GLN A 502 -17.41 -12.22 19.24
N THR A 503 -17.38 -11.92 17.94
CA THR A 503 -18.40 -11.11 17.24
C THR A 503 -19.02 -11.82 16.01
N GLU A 504 -20.05 -11.19 15.42
CA GLU A 504 -20.54 -11.46 14.05
C GLU A 504 -19.94 -10.51 13.00
N GLU A 505 -19.02 -9.62 13.38
CA GLU A 505 -18.39 -8.67 12.45
C GLU A 505 -17.32 -9.36 11.61
N ILE A 506 -17.27 -9.09 10.32
CA ILE A 506 -16.23 -9.62 9.42
C ILE A 506 -14.86 -9.07 9.83
N SER A 507 -13.88 -9.96 9.99
CA SER A 507 -12.48 -9.60 10.26
C SER A 507 -11.80 -9.12 8.97
N MET A 508 -10.84 -8.22 9.09
CA MET A 508 -9.93 -7.88 7.99
C MET A 508 -9.22 -9.13 7.44
N MET A 509 -9.02 -10.17 8.26
CA MET A 509 -8.47 -11.45 7.80
C MET A 509 -9.28 -12.10 6.65
N ASN A 510 -10.58 -11.79 6.54
CA ASN A 510 -11.45 -12.31 5.48
C ASN A 510 -11.00 -11.86 4.07
N THR A 511 -10.31 -10.70 3.94
CA THR A 511 -9.76 -10.27 2.64
C THR A 511 -8.50 -11.04 2.23
N TYR A 512 -7.88 -11.75 3.18
CA TYR A 512 -6.68 -12.55 2.97
C TYR A 512 -6.98 -14.06 2.84
N THR A 513 -8.25 -14.44 2.70
CA THR A 513 -8.71 -15.83 2.52
C THR A 513 -9.55 -15.99 1.26
N LYS A 514 -9.21 -16.93 0.37
CA LYS A 514 -10.06 -17.28 -0.78
C LYS A 514 -11.20 -18.22 -0.36
N ASN A 515 -12.38 -17.95 -0.88
CA ASN A 515 -13.67 -18.56 -0.54
C ASN A 515 -14.39 -18.94 -1.86
N PRO A 516 -14.97 -20.15 -2.03
CA PRO A 516 -15.07 -21.25 -1.07
C PRO A 516 -13.73 -21.98 -0.81
N GLY A 517 -13.67 -22.66 0.33
CA GLY A 517 -12.66 -23.65 0.64
C GLY A 517 -13.09 -25.06 0.25
N VAL A 518 -12.19 -26.03 0.42
CA VAL A 518 -12.44 -27.46 0.20
C VAL A 518 -12.60 -28.15 1.54
N LEU A 519 -13.79 -28.67 1.80
CA LEU A 519 -14.12 -29.59 2.88
C LEU A 519 -13.86 -31.03 2.44
N LYS A 520 -12.87 -31.67 3.04
CA LYS A 520 -12.58 -33.10 2.93
C LYS A 520 -13.18 -33.82 4.14
N VAL A 521 -14.08 -34.75 3.91
CA VAL A 521 -14.61 -35.67 4.94
C VAL A 521 -13.90 -37.01 4.78
N LYS A 522 -13.32 -37.52 5.86
CA LYS A 522 -12.68 -38.84 5.87
C LYS A 522 -12.75 -39.49 7.25
N ASP A 523 -13.12 -40.75 7.33
CA ASP A 523 -13.28 -41.51 8.57
C ASP A 523 -14.22 -40.76 9.56
N GLY A 524 -15.23 -40.05 9.03
CA GLY A 524 -16.13 -39.15 9.77
C GLY A 524 -15.53 -37.83 10.27
N LYS A 525 -14.20 -37.65 10.16
CA LYS A 525 -13.52 -36.38 10.46
C LYS A 525 -13.68 -35.40 9.30
N LYS A 526 -13.62 -34.10 9.62
CA LYS A 526 -13.80 -33.01 8.65
C LYS A 526 -12.56 -32.13 8.66
N TYR A 527 -12.00 -31.92 7.48
CA TYR A 527 -10.85 -31.05 7.25
C TYR A 527 -11.28 -29.97 6.27
N VAL A 528 -11.09 -28.70 6.61
CA VAL A 528 -11.35 -27.60 5.67
C VAL A 528 -10.01 -27.00 5.27
N SER A 529 -9.78 -26.88 3.96
CA SER A 529 -8.62 -26.19 3.41
C SER A 529 -9.01 -24.98 2.57
N PHE A 530 -8.18 -23.94 2.62
CA PHE A 530 -8.42 -22.67 1.93
C PHE A 530 -7.10 -21.98 1.59
N THR A 531 -7.12 -21.06 0.63
CA THR A 531 -5.93 -20.30 0.23
C THR A 531 -5.82 -19.01 1.04
N LEU A 532 -4.68 -18.81 1.70
CA LEU A 532 -4.23 -17.54 2.23
C LEU A 532 -3.53 -16.73 1.13
N THR A 533 -3.80 -15.42 1.05
CA THR A 533 -3.11 -14.46 0.17
C THR A 533 -2.29 -13.48 1.00
N ASN A 534 -1.26 -12.88 0.40
CA ASN A 534 -0.21 -12.15 1.12
C ASN A 534 0.48 -13.08 2.14
N SER A 535 0.82 -14.29 1.68
CA SER A 535 1.36 -15.37 2.51
C SER A 535 2.67 -15.00 3.22
N ALA A 536 3.47 -14.08 2.66
CA ALA A 536 4.69 -13.57 3.29
C ALA A 536 4.38 -12.74 4.54
N TRP A 537 3.27 -11.98 4.54
CA TRP A 537 2.85 -11.20 5.70
C TRP A 537 2.28 -12.08 6.82
N ILE A 538 1.58 -13.15 6.45
CA ILE A 538 0.91 -14.05 7.41
C ILE A 538 1.90 -15.12 7.87
N THR A 539 2.80 -14.79 8.80
CA THR A 539 3.90 -15.69 9.20
C THR A 539 3.46 -16.87 10.07
N LYS A 540 2.37 -16.74 10.83
CA LYS A 540 1.80 -17.83 11.63
C LYS A 540 0.27 -17.89 11.52
N PHE A 541 -0.29 -19.09 11.50
CA PHE A 541 -1.74 -19.31 11.49
C PHE A 541 -2.06 -20.58 12.27
N GLU A 542 -2.71 -20.41 13.43
CA GLU A 542 -3.09 -21.48 14.36
C GLU A 542 -4.61 -21.57 14.48
N PHE A 543 -5.14 -22.77 14.73
CA PHE A 543 -6.56 -23.00 14.98
C PHE A 543 -6.77 -23.77 16.28
N GLU A 544 -7.93 -23.59 16.92
CA GLU A 544 -8.27 -24.32 18.13
C GLU A 544 -8.62 -25.77 17.80
N LYS A 545 -7.92 -26.70 18.44
CA LYS A 545 -8.14 -28.14 18.37
C LYS A 545 -8.09 -28.72 19.78
N ASN A 546 -9.19 -29.34 20.21
CA ASN A 546 -9.31 -29.97 21.54
C ASN A 546 -8.98 -29.02 22.72
N GLY A 547 -9.30 -27.72 22.61
CA GLY A 547 -9.03 -26.72 23.65
C GLY A 547 -7.62 -26.13 23.67
N ALA A 548 -6.79 -26.42 22.67
CA ALA A 548 -5.46 -25.84 22.49
C ALA A 548 -5.29 -25.29 21.06
N PHE A 549 -4.49 -24.25 20.89
CA PHE A 549 -4.12 -23.74 19.55
C PHE A 549 -2.99 -24.57 18.95
N VAL A 550 -3.11 -24.91 17.67
CA VAL A 550 -2.11 -25.65 16.89
C VAL A 550 -1.96 -25.04 15.49
N ASP A 551 -0.74 -25.03 14.96
CA ASP A 551 -0.46 -24.52 13.61
C ASP A 551 -1.24 -25.28 12.53
N ALA A 552 -1.80 -24.55 11.56
CA ALA A 552 -2.51 -25.13 10.43
C ALA A 552 -1.54 -25.79 9.43
N LYS A 553 -1.93 -26.95 8.91
CA LYS A 553 -1.09 -27.74 8.02
C LYS A 553 -1.05 -27.10 6.63
N VAL A 554 0.13 -26.70 6.17
CA VAL A 554 0.31 -26.18 4.80
C VAL A 554 0.23 -27.35 3.81
N LEU A 555 -0.63 -27.23 2.79
CA LEU A 555 -0.78 -28.21 1.70
C LEU A 555 0.03 -27.82 0.44
N GLY A 556 0.36 -26.54 0.28
CA GLY A 556 1.19 -26.04 -0.82
C GLY A 556 1.35 -24.51 -0.78
N THR A 557 2.37 -24.00 -1.48
CA THR A 557 2.73 -22.57 -1.49
C THR A 557 3.10 -22.14 -2.91
N ASN A 558 2.57 -21.00 -3.37
CA ASN A 558 2.95 -20.34 -4.61
C ASN A 558 3.63 -19.00 -4.27
N LYS A 559 4.95 -18.92 -4.51
CA LYS A 559 5.76 -17.73 -4.22
C LYS A 559 5.52 -16.57 -5.18
N GLU A 560 5.16 -16.84 -6.43
CA GLU A 560 4.96 -15.81 -7.47
C GLU A 560 3.68 -15.00 -7.24
N GLN A 561 2.65 -15.63 -6.67
CA GLN A 561 1.38 -14.99 -6.32
C GLN A 561 1.28 -14.60 -4.84
N ASP A 562 2.35 -14.82 -4.06
CA ASP A 562 2.38 -14.79 -2.59
C ASP A 562 1.14 -15.41 -1.91
N THR A 563 0.91 -16.70 -2.18
CA THR A 563 -0.22 -17.46 -1.60
C THR A 563 0.21 -18.82 -1.04
N ARG A 564 -0.56 -19.34 -0.09
CA ARG A 564 -0.44 -20.74 0.37
C ARG A 564 -1.79 -21.36 0.69
N VAL A 565 -1.91 -22.67 0.54
CA VAL A 565 -3.09 -23.44 0.98
C VAL A 565 -2.82 -24.00 2.37
N VAL A 566 -3.73 -23.75 3.32
CA VAL A 566 -3.70 -24.30 4.68
C VAL A 566 -4.90 -25.21 4.92
N GLU A 567 -4.76 -26.19 5.81
CA GLU A 567 -5.77 -27.16 6.22
C GLU A 567 -5.95 -27.16 7.74
N VAL A 568 -7.21 -27.11 8.19
CA VAL A 568 -7.64 -27.14 9.60
C VAL A 568 -8.62 -28.30 9.84
N GLU A 569 -8.55 -28.94 11.02
CA GLU A 569 -9.47 -30.02 11.43
C GLU A 569 -10.66 -29.42 12.19
N VAL A 570 -11.89 -29.64 11.73
CA VAL A 570 -13.10 -29.00 12.26
C VAL A 570 -14.05 -30.05 12.84
N ALA A 571 -14.28 -30.03 14.15
CA ALA A 571 -15.17 -31.00 14.79
C ALA A 571 -16.64 -30.84 14.31
N ASP A 572 -17.15 -29.61 14.36
CA ASP A 572 -18.53 -29.25 14.10
C ASP A 572 -18.60 -27.98 13.23
N LEU A 573 -19.09 -28.13 11.99
CA LEU A 573 -19.28 -27.01 11.03
C LEU A 573 -20.41 -26.06 11.44
N SER A 574 -21.21 -26.41 12.46
CA SER A 574 -22.29 -25.58 13.01
C SER A 574 -21.79 -24.59 14.07
N LYS A 575 -20.52 -24.69 14.46
CA LYS A 575 -19.86 -23.82 15.44
C LYS A 575 -18.79 -22.97 14.76
N LYS A 576 -18.47 -21.85 15.38
CA LYS A 576 -17.31 -21.05 15.00
C LYS A 576 -16.03 -21.79 15.39
N LEU A 577 -15.04 -21.80 14.51
CA LEU A 577 -13.69 -22.27 14.80
C LEU A 577 -12.81 -21.08 15.18
N ASN A 578 -12.34 -21.06 16.42
CA ASN A 578 -11.39 -20.06 16.89
C ASN A 578 -10.02 -20.28 16.23
N ALA A 579 -9.35 -19.20 15.84
CA ALA A 579 -8.03 -19.22 15.25
C ALA A 579 -7.22 -17.99 15.68
N LYS A 580 -5.89 -18.10 15.62
CA LYS A 580 -4.93 -17.02 15.87
C LYS A 580 -4.07 -16.83 14.65
N VAL A 581 -3.91 -15.60 14.21
CA VAL A 581 -3.06 -15.26 13.06
C VAL A 581 -1.99 -14.26 13.48
N LYS A 582 -0.74 -14.52 13.11
CA LYS A 582 0.35 -13.54 13.21
C LYS A 582 0.54 -12.87 11.86
N VAL A 583 0.56 -11.55 11.86
CA VAL A 583 0.89 -10.72 10.70
C VAL A 583 2.17 -9.96 11.02
N ASP A 584 3.20 -10.20 10.20
CA ASP A 584 4.49 -9.50 10.21
C ASP A 584 4.65 -8.75 8.89
N ILE A 585 4.87 -7.44 8.93
CA ILE A 585 5.20 -6.63 7.74
C ILE A 585 6.43 -5.79 8.09
N ASP A 586 7.61 -6.37 7.85
CA ASP A 586 8.91 -5.79 8.22
C ASP A 586 9.11 -4.37 7.67
N SER A 587 8.65 -4.11 6.44
CA SER A 587 8.70 -2.79 5.78
C SER A 587 7.82 -1.71 6.44
N MET A 588 7.00 -2.09 7.42
CA MET A 588 6.15 -1.21 8.22
C MET A 588 6.34 -1.43 9.75
N ASN A 589 7.29 -2.27 10.16
CA ASN A 589 7.50 -2.72 11.55
C ASN A 589 6.19 -3.17 12.24
N TYR A 590 5.33 -3.86 11.50
CA TYR A 590 3.98 -4.25 11.94
C TYR A 590 4.00 -5.72 12.35
N HIS A 591 4.02 -5.99 13.67
CA HIS A 591 4.24 -7.34 14.22
C HIS A 591 3.14 -7.69 15.23
N HIS A 592 2.00 -8.17 14.75
CA HIS A 592 0.79 -8.33 15.57
C HIS A 592 0.16 -9.72 15.48
N PHE A 593 -0.41 -10.15 16.60
CA PHE A 593 -1.29 -11.32 16.67
C PHE A 593 -2.75 -10.88 16.73
N TYR A 594 -3.62 -11.59 16.02
CA TYR A 594 -5.07 -11.38 16.02
C TYR A 594 -5.81 -12.67 16.30
N ASP A 595 -6.78 -12.59 17.21
CA ASP A 595 -7.76 -13.63 17.45
C ASP A 595 -8.93 -13.44 16.48
N ILE A 596 -9.35 -14.52 15.83
CA ILE A 596 -10.34 -14.52 14.75
C ILE A 596 -11.20 -15.79 14.82
N GLN A 597 -12.38 -15.76 14.20
CA GLN A 597 -13.30 -16.91 14.21
C GLN A 597 -13.83 -17.24 12.82
N PHE A 598 -13.72 -18.49 12.38
CA PHE A 598 -14.28 -18.96 11.11
C PHE A 598 -15.71 -19.47 11.32
N ALA A 599 -16.68 -18.89 10.61
CA ALA A 599 -18.05 -19.36 10.54
C ALA A 599 -18.29 -20.04 9.17
N PHE A 600 -18.66 -21.33 9.17
CA PHE A 600 -18.85 -22.12 7.96
C PHE A 600 -20.33 -22.13 7.52
N ASP A 601 -20.59 -21.91 6.23
CA ASP A 601 -21.94 -21.97 5.66
C ASP A 601 -22.29 -23.41 5.26
N LYS A 602 -23.00 -24.10 6.15
CA LYS A 602 -23.55 -25.45 5.92
C LYS A 602 -24.51 -25.52 4.72
N GLY A 603 -25.19 -24.43 4.35
CA GLY A 603 -26.07 -24.38 3.18
C GLY A 603 -25.33 -24.28 1.84
N SER A 604 -24.05 -23.87 1.87
CA SER A 604 -23.21 -23.74 0.67
C SER A 604 -22.57 -25.05 0.18
N ILE A 605 -22.71 -26.15 0.93
CA ILE A 605 -21.97 -27.40 0.71
C ILE A 605 -22.40 -28.08 -0.62
N LYS A 606 -21.43 -28.35 -1.48
CA LYS A 606 -21.60 -29.04 -2.77
C LYS A 606 -20.52 -30.09 -2.96
N SER A 607 -20.84 -31.22 -3.58
CA SER A 607 -19.88 -32.30 -3.83
C SER A 607 -18.83 -31.89 -4.87
N LEU A 608 -17.54 -32.09 -4.56
CA LEU A 608 -16.43 -32.05 -5.50
C LEU A 608 -16.16 -33.50 -5.91
N GLY A 609 -16.73 -33.88 -7.05
CA GLY A 609 -16.92 -35.29 -7.41
C GLY A 609 -15.63 -36.11 -7.48
N ASN A 610 -15.63 -37.24 -6.79
CA ASN A 610 -14.60 -38.27 -6.91
C ASN A 610 -15.28 -39.66 -6.80
N GLN A 611 -15.17 -40.52 -7.82
CA GLN A 611 -15.69 -41.89 -7.79
C GLN A 611 -14.57 -42.86 -7.40
N GLY A 612 -14.82 -43.72 -6.41
CA GLY A 612 -13.82 -44.70 -5.98
C GLY A 612 -14.27 -45.53 -4.78
N GLY A 613 -15.21 -46.46 -4.98
CA GLY A 613 -15.69 -47.34 -3.91
C GLY A 613 -16.98 -48.05 -4.29
N SER A 614 -16.87 -49.16 -5.02
CA SER A 614 -18.02 -50.02 -5.34
C SER A 614 -18.35 -50.93 -4.16
N ASN A 615 -19.65 -51.12 -3.89
CA ASN A 615 -20.15 -52.43 -3.53
C ASN A 615 -21.60 -52.57 -3.98
N THR A 616 -21.88 -53.57 -4.80
CA THR A 616 -23.23 -53.93 -5.26
C THR A 616 -23.93 -54.75 -4.18
N GLN A 617 -25.19 -54.39 -3.89
CA GLN A 617 -26.21 -55.41 -3.69
C GLN A 617 -27.59 -54.86 -4.04
N ASP A 618 -28.45 -55.75 -4.50
CA ASP A 618 -29.82 -55.46 -4.92
C ASP A 618 -30.71 -55.05 -3.74
N ASP A 619 -31.79 -54.31 -4.02
CA ASP A 619 -33.09 -54.99 -3.97
C ASP A 619 -34.17 -54.28 -4.80
N ASN A 620 -35.15 -55.05 -5.27
CA ASN A 620 -36.32 -54.52 -5.95
C ASN A 620 -37.45 -54.26 -4.94
N ASN A 621 -38.19 -53.14 -5.09
CA ASN A 621 -39.65 -53.28 -5.09
C ASN A 621 -40.40 -52.17 -5.83
N ASN A 622 -41.68 -52.47 -6.06
CA ASN A 622 -42.59 -51.80 -6.97
C ASN A 622 -43.72 -51.05 -6.21
N GLN A 623 -44.56 -50.32 -6.95
CA GLN A 623 -45.81 -49.66 -6.53
C GLN A 623 -45.66 -48.37 -5.70
N GLY A 624 -46.50 -47.34 -5.89
CA GLY A 624 -47.42 -47.13 -7.01
C GLY A 624 -48.60 -46.18 -6.72
N GLY A 625 -48.93 -45.31 -7.68
CA GLY A 625 -50.29 -44.81 -7.93
C GLY A 625 -50.87 -43.67 -7.07
N SER A 626 -51.21 -42.57 -7.73
CA SER A 626 -52.58 -41.99 -7.79
C SER A 626 -52.71 -40.48 -7.57
N ASN A 627 -53.51 -39.87 -8.46
CA ASN A 627 -54.02 -38.51 -8.49
C ASN A 627 -54.78 -38.06 -7.22
N THR A 628 -54.87 -36.73 -7.03
CA THR A 628 -56.15 -36.00 -7.25
C THR A 628 -55.88 -34.60 -7.85
N GLN A 629 -56.89 -34.02 -8.50
CA GLN A 629 -56.94 -32.60 -8.93
C GLN A 629 -57.66 -31.73 -7.88
N ASP A 630 -57.48 -30.39 -7.95
CA ASP A 630 -58.52 -29.33 -7.94
C ASP A 630 -57.88 -27.95 -7.60
N GLY A 631 -58.45 -26.77 -7.92
CA GLY A 631 -59.69 -26.51 -8.68
C GLY A 631 -60.19 -25.04 -8.66
N ASN A 632 -59.52 -24.13 -9.40
CA ASN A 632 -60.05 -22.85 -9.95
C ASN A 632 -60.51 -21.63 -9.08
N ASN A 633 -60.09 -20.45 -9.57
CA ASN A 633 -60.87 -19.19 -9.81
C ASN A 633 -61.25 -18.13 -8.73
N ASN A 634 -60.48 -17.02 -8.76
CA ASN A 634 -60.83 -15.73 -9.42
C ASN A 634 -61.52 -14.54 -8.67
N GLN A 635 -61.12 -13.34 -9.11
CA GLN A 635 -61.76 -12.01 -9.12
C GLN A 635 -62.05 -11.21 -7.84
N GLY A 636 -61.41 -10.02 -7.78
CA GLY A 636 -61.56 -9.01 -6.74
C GLY A 636 -62.68 -7.97 -6.94
N GLY A 637 -62.66 -6.95 -6.08
CA GLY A 637 -63.62 -5.85 -6.01
C GLY A 637 -63.22 -4.86 -4.90
N SER A 638 -63.67 -3.60 -4.94
CA SER A 638 -63.22 -2.53 -4.03
C SER A 638 -64.38 -1.69 -3.50
N ASN A 639 -64.25 -1.13 -2.29
CA ASN A 639 -64.87 0.15 -1.92
C ASN A 639 -64.28 0.76 -0.62
N ASN A 640 -64.43 2.09 -0.48
CA ASN A 640 -63.95 2.89 0.66
C ASN A 640 -65.05 3.13 1.71
N GLN A 641 -64.65 3.34 2.98
CA GLN A 641 -65.29 4.32 3.86
C GLN A 641 -64.31 4.86 4.92
N ASP A 642 -64.68 5.95 5.60
CA ASP A 642 -63.83 6.81 6.46
C ASP A 642 -64.45 6.97 7.87
N GLY A 643 -63.66 7.30 8.91
CA GLY A 643 -64.19 7.48 10.27
C GLY A 643 -63.26 7.32 11.50
N THR A 644 -62.25 8.19 11.64
CA THR A 644 -61.73 8.77 12.93
C THR A 644 -61.58 7.94 14.23
N ASN A 645 -60.32 7.86 14.72
CA ASN A 645 -59.87 7.86 16.14
C ASN A 645 -60.21 6.61 17.03
N ASN A 646 -59.39 6.19 18.02
CA ASN A 646 -58.25 6.86 18.67
C ASN A 646 -57.22 5.87 19.31
N LEU A 647 -55.92 6.23 19.28
CA LEU A 647 -54.79 5.76 20.13
C LEU A 647 -54.34 4.27 20.17
N ASN A 648 -53.00 4.12 20.17
CA ASN A 648 -52.20 2.98 20.66
C ASN A 648 -52.24 1.62 19.92
N GLU A 649 -51.97 1.60 18.61
CA GLU A 649 -51.38 0.41 17.96
C GLU A 649 -50.12 0.77 17.15
N ASN A 650 -49.21 -0.22 17.03
CA ASN A 650 -47.97 -0.09 16.29
C ASN A 650 -48.25 -0.20 14.78
N LEU A 651 -48.35 0.94 14.09
CA LEU A 651 -48.64 1.02 12.65
C LEU A 651 -47.56 0.33 11.80
N THR A 652 -47.77 -0.95 11.49
CA THR A 652 -46.97 -1.70 10.52
C THR A 652 -47.20 -1.12 9.12
N VAL A 653 -46.28 -0.26 8.69
CA VAL A 653 -46.29 0.33 7.35
C VAL A 653 -46.00 -0.77 6.32
N ASP A 654 -46.93 -1.02 5.39
CA ASP A 654 -46.67 -1.92 4.25
C ASP A 654 -45.68 -1.25 3.28
N PRO A 655 -44.44 -1.75 3.12
CA PRO A 655 -43.42 -1.12 2.27
C PRO A 655 -43.75 -1.20 0.78
N LYS A 656 -44.70 -2.06 0.37
CA LYS A 656 -45.15 -2.20 -1.03
C LYS A 656 -46.29 -1.25 -1.37
N ASN A 657 -47.14 -0.91 -0.39
CA ASN A 657 -48.37 -0.13 -0.57
C ASN A 657 -48.37 1.17 0.24
N LEU A 658 -47.25 1.90 0.21
CA LEU A 658 -47.10 3.20 0.87
C LEU A 658 -48.14 4.22 0.35
N LYS A 659 -48.85 4.88 1.26
CA LYS A 659 -49.77 5.97 0.95
C LYS A 659 -49.00 7.28 0.75
N ASN A 660 -49.62 8.29 0.14
CA ASN A 660 -49.07 9.64 0.11
C ASN A 660 -48.84 10.15 1.56
N GLY A 661 -47.64 10.62 1.87
CA GLY A 661 -47.24 10.99 3.23
C GLY A 661 -45.73 11.14 3.42
N GLN A 662 -45.30 11.31 4.67
CA GLN A 662 -43.89 11.29 5.06
C GLN A 662 -43.61 10.16 6.06
N TYR A 663 -42.46 9.53 5.88
CA TYR A 663 -41.95 8.38 6.60
C TYR A 663 -40.47 8.58 6.88
N ASP A 664 -39.93 7.86 7.85
CA ASP A 664 -38.49 7.65 7.96
C ASP A 664 -38.15 6.25 7.43
N ILE A 665 -37.01 6.10 6.76
CA ILE A 665 -36.51 4.84 6.20
C ILE A 665 -35.03 4.66 6.53
N ALA A 666 -34.69 3.56 7.18
CA ALA A 666 -33.28 3.20 7.37
C ALA A 666 -32.65 2.74 6.05
N PHE A 667 -31.36 2.97 5.89
CA PHE A 667 -30.60 2.58 4.70
C PHE A 667 -29.11 2.41 5.02
N ASN A 668 -28.41 1.72 4.12
CA ASN A 668 -26.95 1.61 4.09
C ASN A 668 -26.42 2.06 2.72
N VAL A 669 -25.21 2.64 2.71
CA VAL A 669 -24.44 2.91 1.48
C VAL A 669 -23.37 1.83 1.34
N LEU A 670 -23.42 1.09 0.24
CA LEU A 670 -22.56 -0.04 -0.10
C LEU A 670 -21.55 0.33 -1.19
N LYS A 671 -20.45 -0.43 -1.30
CA LYS A 671 -19.50 -0.30 -2.42
C LYS A 671 -20.14 -0.83 -3.70
N ASP A 672 -19.86 -0.20 -4.85
CA ASP A 672 -20.45 -0.56 -6.14
C ASP A 672 -20.49 -2.08 -6.40
N LYS A 673 -21.67 -2.60 -6.74
CA LYS A 673 -21.96 -4.02 -7.05
C LYS A 673 -21.57 -5.02 -5.94
N THR A 674 -21.49 -4.61 -4.68
CA THR A 674 -21.21 -5.50 -3.53
C THR A 674 -22.32 -5.48 -2.46
N GLU A 675 -22.21 -6.39 -1.48
CA GLU A 675 -22.92 -6.32 -0.19
C GLU A 675 -22.07 -5.66 0.92
N GLU A 676 -20.91 -5.08 0.59
CA GLU A 676 -20.01 -4.47 1.57
C GLU A 676 -20.37 -3.01 1.83
N ILE A 677 -20.39 -2.59 3.09
CA ILE A 677 -20.60 -1.19 3.47
C ILE A 677 -19.46 -0.32 2.91
N SER A 678 -19.83 0.79 2.26
CA SER A 678 -18.90 1.79 1.73
C SER A 678 -18.40 2.71 2.84
N MET A 679 -17.19 3.25 2.67
CA MET A 679 -16.70 4.36 3.49
C MET A 679 -17.67 5.56 3.47
N MET A 680 -18.40 5.75 2.36
CA MET A 680 -19.44 6.78 2.23
C MET A 680 -20.57 6.63 3.27
N ASN A 681 -20.81 5.44 3.82
CA ASN A 681 -21.80 5.23 4.88
C ASN A 681 -21.44 5.99 6.18
N GLN A 682 -20.16 6.32 6.38
CA GLN A 682 -19.72 7.16 7.50
C GLN A 682 -20.07 8.64 7.31
N TYR A 683 -20.32 9.08 6.07
CA TYR A 683 -20.58 10.47 5.68
C TYR A 683 -22.06 10.79 5.43
N VAL A 684 -22.96 9.90 5.84
CA VAL A 684 -24.41 10.09 5.79
C VAL A 684 -25.03 9.99 7.19
N VAL A 685 -26.33 10.29 7.30
CA VAL A 685 -27.15 10.03 8.50
C VAL A 685 -28.31 9.12 8.10
N SER A 686 -28.56 8.09 8.91
CA SER A 686 -29.62 7.09 8.73
C SER A 686 -30.46 7.03 10.02
N PRO A 687 -31.81 7.03 9.95
CA PRO A 687 -32.64 6.96 8.74
C PRO A 687 -32.66 8.26 7.92
N ALA A 688 -33.05 8.12 6.64
CA ALA A 688 -33.40 9.24 5.76
C ALA A 688 -34.92 9.48 5.78
N ARG A 689 -35.36 10.67 5.36
CA ARG A 689 -36.80 10.97 5.24
C ARG A 689 -37.31 10.57 3.86
N LEU A 690 -38.32 9.71 3.83
CA LEU A 690 -39.05 9.28 2.64
C LEU A 690 -40.36 10.07 2.51
N THR A 691 -40.50 10.86 1.45
CA THR A 691 -41.78 11.48 1.07
C THR A 691 -42.39 10.70 -0.09
N VAL A 692 -43.59 10.17 0.09
CA VAL A 692 -44.38 9.55 -0.97
C VAL A 692 -45.42 10.55 -1.45
N LYS A 693 -45.43 10.83 -2.74
CA LYS A 693 -46.40 11.74 -3.37
C LYS A 693 -46.73 11.25 -4.78
N ASP A 694 -48.01 10.99 -5.00
CA ASP A 694 -48.62 10.66 -6.30
C ASP A 694 -47.94 9.42 -6.93
N GLY A 695 -47.68 8.42 -6.09
CA GLY A 695 -46.96 7.18 -6.43
C GLY A 695 -45.43 7.31 -6.51
N LYS A 696 -44.90 8.53 -6.62
CA LYS A 696 -43.45 8.80 -6.61
C LYS A 696 -42.90 8.82 -5.19
N LYS A 697 -41.63 8.44 -5.06
CA LYS A 697 -40.92 8.33 -3.77
C LYS A 697 -39.68 9.22 -3.82
N TYR A 698 -39.57 10.13 -2.86
CA TYR A 698 -38.46 11.06 -2.74
C TYR A 698 -37.72 10.81 -1.43
N ILE A 699 -36.41 10.64 -1.50
CA ILE A 699 -35.53 10.42 -0.36
C ILE A 699 -34.79 11.72 -0.09
N ALA A 700 -34.97 12.28 1.11
CA ALA A 700 -34.18 13.39 1.64
C ALA A 700 -33.17 12.83 2.65
N MET A 701 -31.90 12.84 2.28
CA MET A 701 -30.79 12.23 3.03
C MET A 701 -29.77 13.29 3.45
N THR A 702 -29.34 13.26 4.72
CA THR A 702 -28.30 14.17 5.23
C THR A 702 -26.91 13.64 4.89
N LEU A 703 -26.10 14.50 4.25
CA LEU A 703 -24.66 14.34 4.05
C LEU A 703 -23.89 15.12 5.12
N LYS A 704 -22.76 14.56 5.57
CA LYS A 704 -21.81 15.17 6.52
C LYS A 704 -20.48 15.45 5.81
N ASN A 705 -19.73 16.43 6.28
CA ASN A 705 -18.57 16.99 5.58
C ASN A 705 -19.00 17.48 4.19
N SER A 706 -20.05 18.32 4.16
CA SER A 706 -20.67 18.89 2.95
C SER A 706 -19.63 19.45 1.99
N GLU A 707 -18.66 20.20 2.50
CA GLU A 707 -17.58 20.83 1.73
C GLU A 707 -16.71 19.81 0.97
N TRP A 708 -16.47 18.61 1.53
CA TRP A 708 -15.68 17.58 0.87
C TRP A 708 -16.48 16.87 -0.23
N ILE A 709 -17.77 16.65 -0.03
CA ILE A 709 -18.64 15.97 -1.01
C ILE A 709 -19.12 17.01 -2.02
N THR A 710 -18.29 17.36 -2.99
CA THR A 710 -18.61 18.41 -3.98
C THR A 710 -19.65 17.99 -5.01
N LYS A 711 -19.85 16.67 -5.22
CA LYS A 711 -20.99 16.13 -5.99
C LYS A 711 -21.59 14.90 -5.32
N PHE A 712 -22.92 14.82 -5.35
CA PHE A 712 -23.68 13.63 -5.01
C PHE A 712 -24.75 13.41 -6.08
N GLN A 713 -24.66 12.30 -6.79
CA GLN A 713 -25.52 11.95 -7.93
C GLN A 713 -26.20 10.61 -7.68
N THR A 714 -27.44 10.45 -8.14
CA THR A 714 -28.17 9.17 -8.09
C THR A 714 -28.65 8.78 -9.49
N GLU A 715 -28.78 7.47 -9.72
CA GLU A 715 -29.36 6.98 -10.96
C GLU A 715 -30.84 7.40 -11.09
N LYS A 716 -31.19 7.88 -12.28
CA LYS A 716 -32.54 8.24 -12.68
C LYS A 716 -32.73 7.90 -14.15
N ASN A 717 -33.64 6.98 -14.44
CA ASN A 717 -34.00 6.55 -15.79
C ASN A 717 -32.78 6.07 -16.64
N GLY A 718 -31.80 5.39 -16.02
CA GLY A 718 -30.61 4.85 -16.69
C GLY A 718 -29.45 5.84 -16.89
N GLY A 719 -29.56 7.07 -16.36
CA GLY A 719 -28.44 8.03 -16.29
C GLY A 719 -28.25 8.57 -14.87
N PHE A 720 -27.16 9.27 -14.59
CA PHE A 720 -26.92 9.90 -13.29
C PHE A 720 -27.35 11.37 -13.28
N ALA A 721 -28.04 11.80 -12.22
CA ALA A 721 -28.45 13.18 -12.01
C ALA A 721 -27.95 13.67 -10.63
N ASP A 722 -27.50 14.93 -10.56
CA ASP A 722 -27.15 15.58 -9.28
C ASP A 722 -28.39 15.64 -8.36
N ALA A 723 -28.22 15.22 -7.11
CA ALA A 723 -29.28 15.29 -6.11
C ALA A 723 -29.52 16.74 -5.68
N LYS A 724 -30.79 17.12 -5.55
CA LYS A 724 -31.21 18.49 -5.25
C LYS A 724 -30.90 18.83 -3.78
N VAL A 725 -30.03 19.79 -3.52
CA VAL A 725 -29.86 20.32 -2.15
C VAL A 725 -31.17 20.98 -1.70
N VAL A 726 -31.69 20.58 -0.53
CA VAL A 726 -32.93 21.13 0.05
C VAL A 726 -32.68 21.92 1.33
N SER A 727 -31.57 21.68 2.03
CA SER A 727 -31.04 22.55 3.09
C SER A 727 -29.54 22.34 3.25
N GLU A 728 -28.85 23.33 3.81
CA GLU A 728 -27.43 23.29 4.17
C GLU A 728 -27.25 23.94 5.54
N ASP A 729 -26.43 23.33 6.40
CA ASP A 729 -25.98 23.88 7.66
C ASP A 729 -24.45 23.92 7.70
N LYS A 730 -23.91 25.13 7.60
CA LYS A 730 -22.47 25.40 7.59
C LYS A 730 -21.85 25.34 8.98
N ALA A 731 -22.64 25.42 10.06
CA ALA A 731 -22.11 25.31 11.42
C ALA A 731 -21.79 23.85 11.80
N THR A 732 -22.52 22.88 11.24
CA THR A 732 -22.23 21.44 11.39
C THR A 732 -21.52 20.80 10.19
N ASN A 733 -21.26 21.58 9.13
CA ASN A 733 -20.76 21.10 7.83
C ASN A 733 -21.62 19.96 7.27
N THR A 734 -22.94 20.12 7.30
CA THR A 734 -23.91 19.14 6.77
C THR A 734 -24.83 19.76 5.72
N ARG A 735 -25.42 18.92 4.86
CA ARG A 735 -26.52 19.33 3.97
C ARG A 735 -27.50 18.20 3.73
N VAL A 736 -28.75 18.51 3.46
CA VAL A 736 -29.76 17.52 3.05
C VAL A 736 -29.92 17.56 1.55
N VAL A 737 -29.80 16.40 0.90
CA VAL A 737 -30.01 16.21 -0.54
C VAL A 737 -31.25 15.37 -0.80
N GLU A 738 -32.04 15.75 -1.80
CA GLU A 738 -33.29 15.13 -2.22
C GLU A 738 -33.15 14.50 -3.61
N PHE A 739 -33.56 13.24 -3.75
CA PHE A 739 -33.57 12.50 -5.01
C PHE A 739 -34.78 11.56 -5.11
N GLU A 740 -35.08 11.09 -6.33
CA GLU A 740 -36.25 10.26 -6.63
C GLU A 740 -35.82 8.78 -6.69
N ALA A 741 -36.46 7.92 -5.88
CA ALA A 741 -36.12 6.50 -5.76
C ALA A 741 -37.27 5.63 -6.30
N ASN A 742 -37.18 5.21 -7.56
CA ASN A 742 -38.27 4.51 -8.25
C ASN A 742 -38.70 3.22 -7.52
N ASP A 743 -37.72 2.41 -7.12
CA ASP A 743 -37.90 1.22 -6.29
C ASP A 743 -37.06 1.34 -5.01
N LEU A 744 -37.58 0.83 -3.89
CA LEU A 744 -36.90 0.77 -2.59
C LEU A 744 -36.40 -0.65 -2.28
N PHE A 745 -36.87 -1.68 -2.99
CA PHE A 745 -36.40 -3.06 -2.84
C PHE A 745 -35.14 -3.33 -3.67
N ALA A 746 -34.92 -2.55 -4.73
CA ALA A 746 -33.68 -2.51 -5.48
C ALA A 746 -32.62 -1.61 -4.82
N LYS A 747 -31.34 -1.89 -5.10
CA LYS A 747 -30.24 -0.97 -4.79
C LYS A 747 -30.25 0.19 -5.79
N LEU A 748 -30.18 1.42 -5.29
CA LEU A 748 -30.05 2.62 -6.12
C LEU A 748 -28.57 2.94 -6.35
N ASN A 749 -28.12 2.90 -7.60
CA ASN A 749 -26.75 3.31 -7.94
C ASN A 749 -26.58 4.82 -7.71
N ALA A 750 -25.43 5.21 -7.20
CA ALA A 750 -25.07 6.60 -6.93
C ALA A 750 -23.59 6.87 -7.21
N LYS A 751 -23.25 8.12 -7.53
CA LYS A 751 -21.87 8.60 -7.72
C LYS A 751 -21.58 9.74 -6.76
N VAL A 752 -20.44 9.68 -6.10
CA VAL A 752 -19.94 10.70 -5.18
C VAL A 752 -18.64 11.26 -5.74
N LYS A 753 -18.50 12.59 -5.77
CA LYS A 753 -17.18 13.23 -5.87
C LYS A 753 -16.76 13.70 -4.49
N VAL A 754 -15.55 13.32 -4.09
CA VAL A 754 -14.86 13.87 -2.92
C VAL A 754 -13.71 14.74 -3.43
N ASP A 755 -13.72 16.02 -3.08
CA ASP A 755 -12.58 16.93 -3.21
C ASP A 755 -12.11 17.36 -1.83
N ILE A 756 -10.82 17.27 -1.55
CA ILE A 756 -10.19 17.84 -0.35
C ILE A 756 -8.93 18.57 -0.81
N ASP A 757 -9.10 19.84 -1.17
CA ASP A 757 -8.07 20.70 -1.77
C ASP A 757 -6.80 20.78 -0.92
N SER A 758 -6.93 20.82 0.41
CA SER A 758 -5.80 20.84 1.35
C SER A 758 -4.92 19.58 1.33
N MET A 759 -5.39 18.50 0.71
CA MET A 759 -4.63 17.26 0.47
C MET A 759 -4.49 16.92 -1.02
N ASN A 760 -4.94 17.80 -1.93
CA ASN A 760 -5.01 17.56 -3.38
C ASN A 760 -5.72 16.22 -3.71
N TYR A 761 -6.79 15.90 -2.97
CA TYR A 761 -7.51 14.64 -3.07
C TYR A 761 -8.77 14.83 -3.91
N HIS A 762 -8.83 14.28 -5.13
CA HIS A 762 -9.88 14.59 -6.10
C HIS A 762 -10.40 13.31 -6.78
N HIS A 763 -11.38 12.65 -6.16
CA HIS A 763 -11.80 11.30 -6.56
C HIS A 763 -13.31 11.17 -6.73
N PHE A 764 -13.72 10.38 -7.73
CA PHE A 764 -15.09 9.88 -7.89
C PHE A 764 -15.21 8.45 -7.38
N TYR A 765 -16.34 8.14 -6.75
CA TYR A 765 -16.70 6.82 -6.26
C TYR A 765 -18.09 6.43 -6.72
N ASP A 766 -18.20 5.20 -7.21
CA ASP A 766 -19.47 4.54 -7.47
C ASP A 766 -19.89 3.78 -6.19
N VAL A 767 -21.13 3.97 -5.77
CA VAL A 767 -21.70 3.38 -4.55
C VAL A 767 -23.15 2.97 -4.78
N GLN A 768 -23.69 2.12 -3.92
CA GLN A 768 -25.07 1.64 -4.01
C GLN A 768 -25.83 1.92 -2.71
N ILE A 769 -26.94 2.64 -2.77
CA ILE A 769 -27.82 2.85 -1.61
C ILE A 769 -28.78 1.67 -1.53
N GLN A 770 -28.76 0.96 -0.41
CA GLN A 770 -29.69 -0.12 -0.09
C GLN A 770 -30.65 0.37 1.00
N PHE A 771 -31.93 0.48 0.69
CA PHE A 771 -32.96 0.85 1.67
C PHE A 771 -33.41 -0.39 2.45
N ASP A 772 -33.48 -0.26 3.78
CA ASP A 772 -34.07 -1.27 4.65
C ASP A 772 -35.59 -1.07 4.66
N THR A 773 -36.26 -1.70 3.69
CA THR A 773 -37.72 -1.68 3.58
C THR A 773 -38.43 -2.31 4.78
N THR A 774 -37.74 -3.04 5.67
CA THR A 774 -38.34 -3.54 6.92
C THR A 774 -38.37 -2.48 8.03
N LYS A 775 -37.56 -1.42 7.89
CA LYS A 775 -37.45 -0.27 8.80
C LYS A 775 -38.00 1.01 8.16
N ILE A 776 -39.20 0.93 7.58
CA ILE A 776 -40.02 2.11 7.24
C ILE A 776 -41.00 2.37 8.39
N GLY A 777 -41.00 3.59 8.92
CA GLY A 777 -41.89 4.00 10.01
C GLY A 777 -42.44 5.42 9.82
N ALA A 778 -43.35 5.84 10.70
CA ALA A 778 -43.76 7.24 10.78
C ALA A 778 -42.57 8.11 11.21
N VAL A 779 -42.55 9.39 10.82
CA VAL A 779 -41.44 10.31 11.13
C VAL A 779 -41.21 10.39 12.65
N GLY A 780 -39.97 10.15 13.08
CA GLY A 780 -39.56 10.08 14.49
C GLY A 780 -39.68 8.71 15.15
N THR A 781 -40.18 7.66 14.46
CA THR A 781 -40.33 6.31 15.03
C THR A 781 -39.18 5.36 14.72
N VAL A 782 -38.48 5.55 13.59
CA VAL A 782 -37.27 4.80 13.25
C VAL A 782 -36.08 5.43 14.00
N LYS A 783 -35.35 4.64 14.79
CA LYS A 783 -34.19 5.11 15.57
C LYS A 783 -32.89 4.79 14.84
N GLU A 784 -31.90 5.66 15.00
CA GLU A 784 -30.51 5.39 14.59
C GLU A 784 -30.00 4.14 15.34
N GLU A 785 -29.35 3.21 14.63
CA GLU A 785 -28.70 2.06 15.27
C GLU A 785 -27.48 2.53 16.09
N PRO A 786 -27.24 1.98 17.30
CA PRO A 786 -26.26 2.52 18.22
C PRO A 786 -24.84 2.42 17.66
N LYS A 787 -24.15 3.57 17.60
CA LYS A 787 -22.74 3.65 17.20
C LYS A 787 -21.87 2.90 18.22
N ASN A 788 -21.29 1.77 17.83
CA ASN A 788 -20.22 1.12 18.58
C ASN A 788 -18.92 1.93 18.44
N GLU A 789 -18.74 2.93 19.31
CA GLU A 789 -17.43 3.51 19.56
C GLU A 789 -16.48 2.45 20.15
N PRO A 790 -15.24 2.33 19.66
CA PRO A 790 -14.25 1.41 20.23
C PRO A 790 -13.76 1.92 21.60
N LYS A 791 -14.46 1.54 22.67
CA LYS A 791 -14.08 1.84 24.06
C LYS A 791 -12.82 1.07 24.47
N ASN A 792 -11.67 1.69 24.25
CA ASN A 792 -10.41 1.23 24.84
C ASN A 792 -10.42 1.55 26.36
N PRO A 793 -10.09 0.62 27.26
CA PRO A 793 -10.29 0.81 28.70
C PRO A 793 -9.23 1.72 29.33
N VAL A 794 -9.56 3.00 29.50
CA VAL A 794 -8.76 3.93 30.32
C VAL A 794 -8.92 3.57 31.80
N ILE A 795 -7.90 2.93 32.38
CA ILE A 795 -7.81 2.71 33.82
C ILE A 795 -7.16 3.93 34.46
N THR A 796 -7.98 4.83 34.99
CA THR A 796 -7.57 5.84 35.98
C THR A 796 -8.47 5.76 37.22
N PRO A 797 -7.92 5.96 38.43
CA PRO A 797 -8.59 5.57 39.67
C PRO A 797 -9.77 6.49 40.04
N LYS A 798 -10.79 5.88 40.64
CA LYS A 798 -12.03 6.52 41.09
C LYS A 798 -11.78 7.44 42.28
N VAL A 799 -12.19 8.70 42.17
CA VAL A 799 -12.43 9.62 43.28
C VAL A 799 -13.80 10.26 43.07
N ASP A 800 -14.61 10.33 44.13
CA ASP A 800 -16.04 10.62 44.01
C ASP A 800 -16.39 12.13 44.17
N ASN A 801 -17.48 12.53 43.50
CA ASN A 801 -18.49 13.49 43.96
C ASN A 801 -18.21 15.03 43.96
N VAL A 802 -18.87 15.78 43.04
CA VAL A 802 -20.00 16.73 43.31
C VAL A 802 -20.15 17.91 42.31
N LYS A 803 -21.40 18.09 41.83
CA LYS A 803 -22.06 19.28 41.21
C LYS A 803 -21.60 19.85 39.85
N THR A 804 -22.60 19.94 38.97
CA THR A 804 -22.70 20.78 37.77
C THR A 804 -23.14 22.22 38.10
N ILE A 805 -22.84 23.18 37.21
CA ILE A 805 -23.62 24.40 36.88
C ILE A 805 -23.14 24.94 35.51
N ALA A 806 -23.94 25.79 34.86
CA ALA A 806 -23.88 26.11 33.43
C ALA A 806 -22.65 26.89 32.92
N THR A 807 -22.38 26.73 31.62
CA THR A 807 -21.46 27.51 30.79
C THR A 807 -22.02 28.88 30.38
N PRO A 808 -21.25 29.99 30.49
CA PRO A 808 -21.55 31.24 29.81
C PRO A 808 -20.98 31.27 28.37
N ASP A 809 -21.78 31.72 27.41
CA ASP A 809 -21.37 32.06 26.03
C ASP A 809 -20.77 33.48 25.98
N PHE A 810 -19.68 33.67 25.22
CA PHE A 810 -19.18 35.00 24.84
C PHE A 810 -18.49 35.01 23.46
N ASN A 811 -19.31 35.17 22.42
CA ASN A 811 -18.93 35.71 21.09
C ASN A 811 -18.04 36.98 21.22
N ARG A 812 -17.05 37.14 20.32
CA ARG A 812 -16.15 38.30 20.32
C ARG A 812 -15.75 38.81 18.92
N ASN A 813 -16.71 39.36 18.18
CA ASN A 813 -16.45 40.27 17.05
C ASN A 813 -17.27 41.56 17.19
N ALA A 814 -16.60 42.67 17.52
CA ALA A 814 -17.15 44.04 17.49
C ALA A 814 -16.01 45.07 17.42
N ASP A 815 -16.10 46.04 16.51
CA ASP A 815 -15.04 47.01 16.24
C ASP A 815 -14.80 48.04 17.36
N GLY A 816 -13.56 48.52 17.44
CA GLY A 816 -13.18 49.57 18.38
C GLY A 816 -13.34 51.00 17.84
N LYS A 817 -13.74 51.94 18.71
CA LYS A 817 -13.40 53.37 18.56
C LYS A 817 -13.37 54.12 19.90
N LYS A 818 -12.56 55.17 19.94
CA LYS A 818 -12.14 55.96 21.11
C LYS A 818 -13.28 56.83 21.68
N LYS A 819 -13.33 57.01 23.01
CA LYS A 819 -13.00 58.30 23.66
C LYS A 819 -12.94 58.26 25.19
N ASN A 820 -12.37 59.34 25.75
CA ASN A 820 -11.86 59.49 27.11
C ASN A 820 -12.90 60.00 28.15
N GLU A 821 -12.51 59.91 29.44
CA GLU A 821 -12.67 60.92 30.54
C GLU A 821 -14.08 61.44 30.94
N ALA A 822 -14.45 61.58 32.22
CA ALA A 822 -13.82 61.25 33.52
C ALA A 822 -14.97 61.08 34.59
N THR A 823 -14.94 61.37 35.91
CA THR A 823 -14.00 62.05 36.85
C THR A 823 -14.37 61.72 38.32
N ASN A 824 -13.38 61.64 39.23
CA ASN A 824 -13.49 61.74 40.72
C ASN A 824 -14.34 60.70 41.48
N ASN A 825 -14.24 60.51 42.82
CA ASN A 825 -13.11 60.45 43.78
C ASN A 825 -13.69 59.89 45.10
N ASP A 826 -13.04 58.93 45.79
CA ASP A 826 -12.30 59.22 47.03
C ASP A 826 -11.71 58.01 47.81
N VAL A 827 -10.52 58.27 48.30
CA VAL A 827 -9.72 57.67 49.39
C VAL A 827 -10.29 56.49 50.22
N LYS A 828 -9.59 55.35 50.15
CA LYS A 828 -8.90 54.77 51.32
C LYS A 828 -7.58 54.12 50.93
N LYS A 829 -6.47 54.50 51.59
CA LYS A 829 -5.13 53.93 51.42
C LYS A 829 -4.79 53.04 52.61
N GLU A 830 -4.42 51.79 52.36
CA GLU A 830 -3.52 51.03 53.24
C GLU A 830 -2.44 50.29 52.41
N LYS A 831 -1.49 49.65 53.10
CA LYS A 831 -0.14 49.39 52.56
C LYS A 831 -0.03 48.14 51.70
N ASN A 832 0.73 48.27 50.61
CA ASN A 832 1.29 47.16 49.87
C ASN A 832 2.57 46.65 50.59
N SER A 833 2.71 45.33 50.78
CA SER A 833 3.80 44.72 51.56
C SER A 833 4.59 43.72 50.73
N LYS A 834 5.90 43.95 50.60
CA LYS A 834 6.83 43.00 49.96
C LYS A 834 7.43 42.03 50.99
N THR A 835 7.12 40.75 50.84
CA THR A 835 7.92 39.59 51.29
C THR A 835 7.71 38.49 50.24
N ALA A 836 8.69 37.90 49.56
CA ALA A 836 10.12 37.70 49.85
C ALA A 836 10.38 36.72 51.01
N ASP A 837 9.75 35.53 50.93
CA ASP A 837 10.02 34.41 51.82
C ASP A 837 11.11 33.49 51.26
N THR A 838 12.28 33.48 51.92
CA THR A 838 13.41 32.57 51.62
C THR A 838 13.45 31.38 52.59
N ALA A 839 12.35 31.14 53.32
CA ALA A 839 12.31 30.40 54.59
C ALA A 839 11.94 28.90 54.49
N GLN A 840 12.46 28.17 53.49
CA GLN A 840 12.38 26.69 53.46
C GLN A 840 13.65 25.98 52.94
N LEU A 841 14.36 26.56 51.97
CA LEU A 841 15.56 25.95 51.36
C LEU A 841 16.66 25.58 52.37
N GLY A 842 16.86 26.40 53.40
CA GLY A 842 17.87 26.14 54.44
C GLY A 842 17.60 24.87 55.26
N LEU A 843 16.33 24.55 55.56
CA LEU A 843 15.97 23.37 56.32
C LEU A 843 16.24 22.08 55.53
N TYR A 844 15.92 22.07 54.23
CA TYR A 844 16.19 20.95 53.35
C TYR A 844 17.70 20.70 53.15
N MET A 845 18.52 21.77 53.04
CA MET A 845 19.98 21.61 52.98
C MET A 845 20.58 21.00 54.26
N VAL A 846 20.09 21.37 55.44
CA VAL A 846 20.55 20.78 56.71
C VAL A 846 20.18 19.29 56.80
N LEU A 847 18.96 18.93 56.39
CA LEU A 847 18.52 17.52 56.36
C LEU A 847 19.33 16.68 55.35
N LEU A 848 19.65 17.24 54.18
CA LEU A 848 20.37 16.55 53.11
C LEU A 848 21.87 16.38 53.43
N LEU A 849 22.49 17.34 54.13
CA LEU A 849 23.85 17.18 54.66
C LEU A 849 23.89 16.19 55.85
N GLY A 850 22.87 16.18 56.70
CA GLY A 850 22.75 15.25 57.82
C GLY A 850 22.60 13.78 57.40
N SER A 851 21.82 13.50 56.35
CA SER A 851 21.69 12.14 55.81
C SER A 851 22.98 11.67 55.12
N LEU A 852 23.68 12.55 54.42
CA LEU A 852 24.96 12.24 53.78
C LEU A 852 26.05 11.88 54.82
N ALA A 853 26.09 12.57 55.95
CA ALA A 853 27.01 12.26 57.05
C ALA A 853 26.77 10.86 57.66
N LEU A 854 25.51 10.41 57.76
CA LEU A 854 25.18 9.05 58.21
C LEU A 854 25.58 7.98 57.19
N LEU A 855 25.43 8.26 55.88
CA LEU A 855 25.89 7.37 54.81
C LEU A 855 27.42 7.22 54.81
N VAL A 856 28.17 8.33 54.87
CA VAL A 856 29.64 8.32 54.94
C VAL A 856 30.12 7.58 56.20
N ARG A 857 29.40 7.72 57.34
CA ARG A 857 29.70 6.98 58.58
C ARG A 857 29.45 5.48 58.46
N LYS A 858 28.37 5.03 57.79
CA LYS A 858 28.14 3.59 57.53
C LYS A 858 29.18 3.01 56.58
N TYR A 859 29.47 3.72 55.48
CA TYR A 859 30.46 3.31 54.48
C TYR A 859 31.86 3.13 55.10
N ARG A 860 32.32 4.10 55.90
CA ARG A 860 33.60 4.01 56.64
C ARG A 860 33.60 2.99 57.80
N ALA A 861 32.45 2.40 58.16
CA ALA A 861 32.33 1.44 59.24
C ALA A 861 32.15 -0.03 58.78
N GLY A 862 32.25 -0.30 57.47
CA GLY A 862 32.22 -1.67 56.93
C GLY A 862 30.91 -2.44 57.21
N ARG A 863 29.78 -1.72 57.28
CA ARG A 863 28.43 -2.30 57.47
C ARG A 863 27.40 -1.64 56.54
N LEU A 864 27.67 -1.79 55.25
CA LEU A 864 26.77 -1.63 54.12
C LEU A 864 27.10 -2.75 53.12
#